data_AF-A0A517YSL0-F1
#
_entry.id   AF-A0A517YSL0-F1
#
_cell.length_a   1.000
_cell.length_b   1.000
_cell.length_c   1.000
_cell.angle_alpha   90.00
_cell.angle_beta   90.00
_cell.angle_gamma   90.00
#
_symmetry.space_group_name_H-M   'P 1'
#
loop_
_entity.id
_entity.type
_entity.pdbx_description
1 polymer ?
#
loop_
_entity_poly.entity_id
_entity_poly.type
_entity_poly.pdbx_seq_one_letter_code
_entity_poly.pdbx_strand_id
1 'polypeptide(L)'
;MTIRNRYRTATLLSAFCTLTFVSPSFAGFTENDNGVYLFQKEGGAERLFIDLGTEDNPTINFDASIDGPGYNNAHDVVLYPNLDGNGNEDDGSWLAIESGTATINYASRINLTDISGSLKAFSNPNQSFNHDDNLTFTFADNSLLNIFSTGTSHGIYTRGTATLKNMAGDLTVIADQAYGISAARAQYDNFTGNITVEGTKAIGMNGRIVLGEAVEYDDGYPVGPYAGEFNGSITAKGRDATGIWGSVISNIDFDANIFALSDNDDGMALGIRSTYLAFNENLGGKIIAKRLVKGYNNFEHGAIGIAYGLYYSPYKFHVKGDVSSYIEATSFSGNAIGIYSTDNVRIDGDVTGTIKAEIYNGNNSAYGIYSQSINIGGDISGDIIANARYIEDEYNDRNTIALYANDSFGIQIGGGISGNISVQQKNYDKDNNGTKTYAMYTENGGIKIGGNGITGAINVISNNSETAAIKADNYIHDDDTVNNDNSIQIAQINSQINVISGIDSSYNANAYGMKAEQGTIQIGSIGEDAQINVIGRGVNPDYNDEPEYEKPYIYGNHVYGLITGEPDDSSGSPDQNIVITDTFAGQINVTGTRNIAAIKSANNIDINNFAEPASINVTTEFADYGSSQLGIYGLVAAHQINIDQFSGDINIQGRFTPIDEVPNLDFIRPHGTAVQAMSDINIGSFNESATIGGDLHTGILSHGKLTITNDFAGKVFVGVTQDENGNELIMQPFYARGIAGYQGTAFNTFTDSAIIKVSGDQYAWGISGGIGLTITDGMHGTIDVTANNRAYGVMARTINANNITGTIKASSIDQNGQSAAITTQFINGNGDWESQFDGNDFVNLNTGANIIGDIRLAGENLVENTYGDILKLTGAGSFNHDLYGVDSLFVVADTPDQTWQLNLASEALTDDTQRNHVDRAIVHKGFLHINENFSADYLSLTGNAGLTLNVTEPTTEYILTLSEGASLNGTLRLNLDEDFSANEGDIVSLIWTTDPFTGSGFTSVENTIINESLGFNIHQEGAAVLGKVALLGDANLDGLVDASDLNIIAVNFNKSPQSFNQQWNTGDFNGDNIVDALDLNVIAINFGKTADELLELITIPEPTSLFLLSSLLIPLSRRRRTA
;
A
#
# COMPACT_ATOMS: atom_id res chain seq x y z
N MET A 1 -107.40 2.83 -69.72
CA MET A 1 -107.47 1.95 -70.91
C MET A 1 -107.01 0.57 -70.46
N THR A 2 -107.95 -0.37 -70.42
CA THR A 2 -107.80 -1.73 -69.86
C THR A 2 -107.46 -2.69 -71.00
N ILE A 3 -106.55 -3.67 -70.82
CA ILE A 3 -106.77 -5.14 -70.80
C ILE A 3 -105.44 -5.73 -71.38
N ARG A 4 -104.70 -6.73 -70.85
CA ARG A 4 -105.07 -8.06 -70.30
C ARG A 4 -103.90 -8.73 -69.53
N ASN A 5 -104.26 -9.36 -68.40
CA ASN A 5 -103.82 -10.64 -67.78
C ASN A 5 -102.34 -10.91 -67.41
N ARG A 6 -102.00 -11.76 -66.41
CA ARG A 6 -102.45 -12.08 -65.02
C ARG A 6 -101.54 -13.24 -64.54
N TYR A 7 -101.05 -13.15 -63.30
CA TYR A 7 -100.59 -14.20 -62.35
C TYR A 7 -99.22 -14.93 -62.47
N ARG A 8 -98.34 -14.56 -61.50
CA ARG A 8 -97.72 -15.33 -60.38
C ARG A 8 -96.95 -16.66 -60.61
N THR A 9 -95.66 -16.56 -60.29
CA THR A 9 -94.84 -17.37 -59.35
C THR A 9 -94.46 -18.83 -59.67
N ALA A 10 -93.14 -19.06 -59.73
CA ALA A 10 -92.34 -20.10 -59.04
C ALA A 10 -91.43 -21.00 -59.91
N THR A 11 -90.14 -20.99 -59.54
CA THR A 11 -89.15 -22.10 -59.43
C THR A 11 -88.06 -22.29 -60.51
N LEU A 12 -86.80 -22.27 -60.03
CA LEU A 12 -85.52 -22.85 -60.54
C LEU A 12 -85.02 -22.32 -61.91
N LEU A 13 -83.74 -21.97 -62.12
CA LEU A 13 -82.50 -22.60 -61.71
C LEU A 13 -81.31 -21.63 -61.92
N SER A 14 -80.22 -21.89 -61.20
CA SER A 14 -78.87 -21.31 -61.26
C SER A 14 -78.33 -20.78 -62.61
N ALA A 15 -77.40 -19.83 -62.47
CA ALA A 15 -76.25 -19.52 -63.32
C ALA A 15 -76.30 -18.23 -64.17
N PHE A 16 -75.14 -17.57 -64.19
CA PHE A 16 -74.70 -16.33 -64.85
C PHE A 16 -75.04 -15.02 -64.12
N CYS A 17 -74.10 -14.47 -63.35
CA CYS A 17 -72.84 -13.80 -63.75
C CYS A 17 -73.07 -12.35 -64.18
N THR A 18 -72.49 -11.46 -63.35
CA THR A 18 -71.72 -10.26 -63.72
C THR A 18 -72.34 -9.37 -64.80
N LEU A 19 -73.10 -8.37 -64.35
CA LEU A 19 -73.46 -7.22 -65.17
C LEU A 19 -72.57 -6.04 -64.78
N THR A 20 -71.60 -5.78 -65.65
CA THR A 20 -70.70 -4.63 -65.67
C THR A 20 -71.52 -3.34 -65.89
N PHE A 21 -71.45 -2.41 -64.93
CA PHE A 21 -71.75 -1.01 -65.19
C PHE A 21 -70.42 -0.28 -65.43
N VAL A 22 -70.24 0.17 -66.67
CA VAL A 22 -69.16 1.06 -67.08
C VAL A 22 -69.63 2.48 -66.84
N SER A 23 -69.09 3.16 -65.82
CA SER A 23 -69.14 4.62 -65.69
C SER A 23 -67.72 5.18 -65.79
N PRO A 24 -67.52 6.36 -66.39
CA PRO A 24 -66.20 6.83 -66.76
C PRO A 24 -65.35 7.12 -65.53
N SER A 25 -64.16 6.54 -65.55
CA SER A 25 -62.99 6.83 -64.74
C SER A 25 -62.84 8.32 -64.44
N PHE A 26 -63.08 8.67 -63.18
CA PHE A 26 -62.47 9.82 -62.51
C PHE A 26 -61.25 9.32 -61.71
N ALA A 27 -60.24 10.16 -61.60
CA ALA A 27 -58.86 9.77 -61.38
C ALA A 27 -58.61 9.00 -60.06
N GLY A 28 -58.16 7.75 -60.20
CA GLY A 28 -57.05 7.26 -59.39
C GLY A 28 -57.28 6.09 -58.44
N PHE A 29 -58.50 5.67 -58.10
CA PHE A 29 -58.70 4.54 -57.17
C PHE A 29 -59.64 3.45 -57.67
N THR A 30 -59.23 2.18 -57.49
CA THR A 30 -60.11 1.00 -57.65
C THR A 30 -60.18 0.28 -56.30
N GLU A 31 -61.38 0.21 -55.70
CA GLU A 31 -61.67 -0.62 -54.54
C GLU A 31 -61.87 -2.07 -55.00
N ASN A 32 -61.20 -3.04 -54.35
CA ASN A 32 -61.49 -4.46 -54.57
C ASN A 32 -62.47 -4.99 -53.51
N ASP A 33 -63.03 -6.18 -53.74
CA ASP A 33 -64.02 -6.84 -52.85
C ASP A 33 -63.52 -7.11 -51.40
N ASN A 34 -62.29 -6.71 -51.04
CA ASN A 34 -61.67 -6.90 -49.73
C ASN A 34 -61.35 -5.57 -48.99
N GLY A 35 -61.89 -4.43 -49.42
CA GLY A 35 -61.64 -3.13 -48.76
C GLY A 35 -60.24 -2.56 -48.98
N VAL A 36 -59.56 -2.94 -50.07
CA VAL A 36 -58.24 -2.41 -50.44
C VAL A 36 -58.39 -1.35 -51.52
N TYR A 37 -57.88 -0.14 -51.26
CA TYR A 37 -57.89 1.00 -52.20
C TYR A 37 -56.55 1.10 -52.94
N LEU A 38 -56.53 0.85 -54.27
CA LEU A 38 -55.32 0.92 -55.11
C LEU A 38 -55.21 2.28 -55.82
N PHE A 39 -54.13 3.06 -55.59
CA PHE A 39 -53.87 4.33 -56.27
C PHE A 39 -53.09 4.16 -57.59
N GLN A 40 -53.60 4.65 -58.72
CA GLN A 40 -52.85 4.78 -59.97
C GLN A 40 -52.94 6.20 -60.53
N LYS A 41 -51.82 6.92 -60.61
CA LYS A 41 -51.79 8.32 -61.03
C LYS A 41 -51.45 8.48 -62.51
N GLU A 42 -52.41 8.95 -63.30
CA GLU A 42 -52.16 9.75 -64.52
C GLU A 42 -52.51 11.21 -64.21
N GLY A 43 -51.65 12.14 -64.66
CA GLY A 43 -51.51 13.48 -64.10
C GLY A 43 -52.77 14.32 -63.93
N GLY A 44 -53.07 14.70 -62.69
CA GLY A 44 -54.05 15.70 -62.28
C GLY A 44 -54.06 15.87 -60.76
N ALA A 45 -54.22 17.10 -60.27
CA ALA A 45 -54.28 17.42 -58.84
C ALA A 45 -55.73 17.46 -58.37
N GLU A 46 -56.24 16.35 -57.84
CA GLU A 46 -57.49 16.31 -57.07
C GLU A 46 -57.22 15.89 -55.63
N ARG A 47 -57.96 16.48 -54.68
CA ARG A 47 -57.90 16.15 -53.24
C ARG A 47 -58.60 14.83 -53.00
N LEU A 48 -57.91 13.90 -52.34
CA LEU A 48 -58.44 12.60 -51.98
C LEU A 48 -59.02 12.64 -50.57
N PHE A 49 -60.26 12.18 -50.40
CA PHE A 49 -60.91 12.01 -49.10
C PHE A 49 -61.03 10.51 -48.81
N ILE A 50 -60.50 10.04 -47.69
CA ILE A 50 -60.70 8.66 -47.21
C ILE A 50 -61.34 8.75 -45.81
N ASP A 51 -62.67 8.75 -45.75
CA ASP A 51 -63.43 8.53 -44.51
C ASP A 51 -63.63 7.03 -44.35
N LEU A 52 -63.03 6.46 -43.30
CA LEU A 52 -62.94 5.02 -43.10
C LEU A 52 -64.09 4.47 -42.23
N GLY A 53 -64.95 5.32 -41.68
CA GLY A 53 -65.99 4.90 -40.74
C GLY A 53 -65.45 4.24 -39.47
N THR A 54 -66.33 3.88 -38.54
CA THR A 54 -65.97 3.32 -37.22
C THR A 54 -65.78 1.80 -37.20
N GLU A 55 -65.92 1.11 -38.34
CA GLU A 55 -65.91 -0.35 -38.43
C GLU A 55 -64.95 -0.79 -39.55
N ASP A 56 -63.85 -1.45 -39.14
CA ASP A 56 -62.79 -2.11 -39.94
C ASP A 56 -61.47 -1.34 -40.08
N ASN A 57 -60.40 -1.92 -39.51
CA ASN A 57 -59.01 -1.42 -39.53
C ASN A 57 -58.47 -1.39 -40.98
N PRO A 58 -58.43 -0.23 -41.65
CA PRO A 58 -58.15 -0.20 -43.07
C PRO A 58 -56.67 -0.38 -43.35
N THR A 59 -56.37 -1.05 -44.47
CA THR A 59 -55.00 -1.27 -44.94
C THR A 59 -54.70 -0.40 -46.16
N ILE A 60 -53.76 0.53 -46.05
CA ILE A 60 -53.31 1.42 -47.12
C ILE A 60 -51.99 0.88 -47.68
N ASN A 61 -51.96 0.45 -48.95
CA ASN A 61 -50.74 -0.08 -49.59
C ASN A 61 -50.12 0.96 -50.54
N PHE A 62 -48.83 1.23 -50.39
CA PHE A 62 -48.03 2.09 -51.27
C PHE A 62 -46.97 1.25 -52.01
N ASP A 63 -47.28 0.88 -53.25
CA ASP A 63 -46.43 0.00 -54.07
C ASP A 63 -45.51 0.76 -55.05
N ALA A 64 -45.58 2.09 -55.09
CA ALA A 64 -44.80 2.93 -56.01
C ALA A 64 -44.08 4.08 -55.29
N SER A 65 -42.96 4.52 -55.85
CA SER A 65 -42.21 5.67 -55.33
C SER A 65 -42.94 7.00 -55.57
N ILE A 66 -42.87 7.89 -54.59
CA ILE A 66 -43.45 9.24 -54.58
C ILE A 66 -42.32 10.26 -54.37
N ASP A 67 -42.05 11.09 -55.39
CA ASP A 67 -41.13 12.23 -55.29
C ASP A 67 -41.94 13.53 -55.53
N GLY A 68 -41.82 14.55 -54.66
CA GLY A 68 -42.49 15.83 -54.91
C GLY A 68 -42.22 16.97 -53.90
N PRO A 69 -42.40 18.24 -54.31
CA PRO A 69 -42.30 19.40 -53.43
C PRO A 69 -43.51 19.46 -52.49
N GLY A 70 -43.29 19.52 -51.18
CA GLY A 70 -44.36 19.28 -50.21
C GLY A 70 -45.22 20.48 -49.83
N TYR A 71 -44.97 21.71 -50.30
CA TYR A 71 -45.99 22.77 -50.28
C TYR A 71 -45.68 23.75 -51.42
N ASN A 72 -46.47 23.67 -52.50
CA ASN A 72 -46.96 24.82 -53.29
C ASN A 72 -47.55 24.43 -54.65
N ASN A 73 -47.40 23.20 -55.15
CA ASN A 73 -48.20 22.70 -56.28
C ASN A 73 -48.20 21.15 -56.31
N ALA A 74 -49.37 20.57 -55.99
CA ALA A 74 -49.75 19.15 -56.04
C ALA A 74 -49.28 18.23 -54.89
N HIS A 75 -50.10 18.11 -53.84
CA HIS A 75 -50.79 16.90 -53.34
C HIS A 75 -51.21 17.09 -51.87
N ASP A 76 -52.32 17.81 -51.63
CA ASP A 76 -53.00 17.83 -50.33
C ASP A 76 -53.86 16.56 -50.18
N VAL A 77 -53.56 15.69 -49.23
CA VAL A 77 -54.56 14.84 -48.56
C VAL A 77 -54.88 15.51 -47.22
N VAL A 78 -55.51 16.69 -47.29
CA VAL A 78 -55.94 17.46 -46.12
C VAL A 78 -57.39 17.09 -45.80
N LEU A 79 -57.61 16.41 -44.68
CA LEU A 79 -58.92 16.22 -44.06
C LEU A 79 -59.24 17.48 -43.23
N TYR A 80 -60.15 18.32 -43.75
CA TYR A 80 -60.67 19.60 -43.22
C TYR A 80 -59.70 20.64 -42.60
N PRO A 81 -59.91 21.94 -42.85
CA PRO A 81 -59.35 22.96 -41.99
C PRO A 81 -60.10 22.92 -40.66
N ASN A 82 -59.56 22.23 -39.64
CA ASN A 82 -59.84 22.68 -38.29
C ASN A 82 -58.94 23.89 -38.08
N LEU A 83 -59.44 25.07 -38.47
CA LEU A 83 -59.02 26.26 -37.75
C LEU A 83 -59.37 25.92 -36.31
N ASP A 84 -58.37 25.79 -35.44
CA ASP A 84 -58.62 26.07 -34.04
C ASP A 84 -59.47 27.36 -34.00
N GLY A 85 -60.42 27.50 -33.08
CA GLY A 85 -61.32 28.68 -33.08
C GLY A 85 -60.60 30.05 -33.00
N ASN A 86 -59.26 30.07 -33.04
CA ASN A 86 -58.34 31.19 -32.96
C ASN A 86 -57.64 31.53 -34.28
N GLY A 87 -57.79 30.75 -35.36
CA GLY A 87 -57.25 31.08 -36.68
C GLY A 87 -55.74 30.88 -36.85
N ASN A 88 -55.12 30.00 -36.07
CA ASN A 88 -53.74 29.57 -36.31
C ASN A 88 -53.73 28.46 -37.37
N GLU A 89 -52.81 28.54 -38.32
CA GLU A 89 -52.57 27.46 -39.29
C GLU A 89 -51.98 26.26 -38.52
N ASP A 90 -52.80 25.24 -38.27
CA ASP A 90 -52.36 23.96 -37.68
C ASP A 90 -51.31 23.28 -38.57
N ASP A 91 -50.32 22.61 -37.96
CA ASP A 91 -49.24 21.91 -38.67
C ASP A 91 -49.83 20.96 -39.74
N GLY A 92 -49.54 21.23 -41.02
CA GLY A 92 -50.05 20.44 -42.13
C GLY A 92 -49.61 18.98 -42.02
N SER A 93 -50.52 18.03 -42.27
CA SER A 93 -50.18 16.62 -42.37
C SER A 93 -50.18 16.16 -43.83
N TRP A 94 -49.22 15.35 -44.26
CA TRP A 94 -49.22 14.79 -45.62
C TRP A 94 -50.24 13.65 -45.75
N LEU A 95 -50.34 12.79 -44.73
CA LEU A 95 -51.41 11.82 -44.54
C LEU A 95 -51.89 11.85 -43.09
N ALA A 96 -53.14 12.25 -42.86
CA ALA A 96 -53.79 12.25 -41.55
C ALA A 96 -54.88 11.16 -41.45
N ILE A 97 -54.97 10.48 -40.30
CA ILE A 97 -56.04 9.53 -39.96
C ILE A 97 -56.71 10.05 -38.69
N GLU A 98 -57.97 10.49 -38.77
CA GLU A 98 -58.64 11.21 -37.68
C GLU A 98 -59.20 10.32 -36.55
N SER A 99 -59.44 9.03 -36.80
CA SER A 99 -59.95 8.11 -35.78
C SER A 99 -59.73 6.64 -36.17
N GLY A 100 -59.45 5.79 -35.19
CA GLY A 100 -59.40 4.34 -35.36
C GLY A 100 -57.99 3.79 -35.63
N THR A 101 -57.93 2.46 -35.76
CA THR A 101 -56.68 1.75 -36.03
C THR A 101 -56.50 1.55 -37.52
N ALA A 102 -55.34 1.89 -38.09
CA ALA A 102 -55.05 1.70 -39.51
C ALA A 102 -53.72 0.98 -39.73
N THR A 103 -53.63 0.21 -40.81
CA THR A 103 -52.37 -0.42 -41.27
C THR A 103 -51.89 0.27 -42.53
N ILE A 104 -50.64 0.74 -42.56
CA ILE A 104 -50.01 1.36 -43.72
C ILE A 104 -48.89 0.43 -44.19
N ASN A 105 -49.07 -0.26 -45.31
CA ASN A 105 -48.01 -1.07 -45.91
C ASN A 105 -47.26 -0.28 -46.98
N TYR A 106 -45.94 -0.35 -46.95
CA TYR A 106 -45.09 0.55 -47.72
C TYR A 106 -43.92 -0.19 -48.35
N ALA A 107 -43.87 -0.23 -49.69
CA ALA A 107 -42.91 -1.06 -50.44
C ALA A 107 -41.94 -0.28 -51.37
N SER A 108 -41.83 1.04 -51.25
CA SER A 108 -41.04 1.89 -52.18
C SER A 108 -40.41 3.13 -51.51
N ARG A 109 -40.16 4.24 -52.26
CA ARG A 109 -39.52 5.49 -51.77
C ARG A 109 -40.48 6.68 -51.73
N ILE A 110 -40.48 7.49 -50.67
CA ILE A 110 -41.27 8.71 -50.47
C ILE A 110 -40.23 9.79 -50.17
N ASN A 111 -40.28 10.86 -50.93
CA ASN A 111 -39.34 11.96 -50.83
C ASN A 111 -40.08 13.28 -50.94
N LEU A 112 -40.31 13.91 -49.79
CA LEU A 112 -41.00 15.19 -49.64
C LEU A 112 -39.96 16.29 -49.47
N THR A 113 -39.77 17.16 -50.46
CA THR A 113 -38.74 18.24 -50.44
C THR A 113 -39.35 19.64 -50.44
N ASP A 114 -38.58 20.68 -50.11
CA ASP A 114 -38.94 22.10 -50.26
C ASP A 114 -40.23 22.55 -49.54
N ILE A 115 -40.45 22.11 -48.30
CA ILE A 115 -41.65 22.45 -47.52
C ILE A 115 -41.41 23.68 -46.66
N SER A 116 -42.11 24.78 -46.96
CA SER A 116 -42.13 25.96 -46.08
C SER A 116 -43.12 25.73 -44.93
N GLY A 117 -42.64 25.57 -43.69
CA GLY A 117 -43.48 25.42 -42.49
C GLY A 117 -43.52 24.00 -41.90
N SER A 118 -44.32 23.81 -40.85
CA SER A 118 -44.43 22.53 -40.13
C SER A 118 -45.10 21.43 -40.96
N LEU A 119 -44.61 20.19 -40.88
CA LEU A 119 -45.19 19.03 -41.59
C LEU A 119 -45.26 17.77 -40.72
N LYS A 120 -46.39 17.09 -40.66
CA LYS A 120 -46.48 15.71 -40.15
C LYS A 120 -46.68 14.74 -41.31
N ALA A 121 -45.67 13.97 -41.73
CA ALA A 121 -45.83 13.13 -42.93
C ALA A 121 -46.93 12.08 -42.74
N PHE A 122 -46.93 11.40 -41.60
CA PHE A 122 -48.03 10.55 -41.17
C PHE A 122 -48.54 11.03 -39.82
N SER A 123 -49.83 11.34 -39.69
CA SER A 123 -50.41 11.81 -38.44
C SER A 123 -51.69 11.07 -38.05
N ASN A 124 -51.86 10.80 -36.76
CA ASN A 124 -53.17 10.59 -36.14
C ASN A 124 -53.34 11.64 -35.03
N PRO A 125 -53.92 12.81 -35.35
CA PRO A 125 -53.92 13.97 -34.46
C PRO A 125 -55.05 13.95 -33.43
N ASN A 126 -55.88 12.90 -33.36
CA ASN A 126 -57.09 12.89 -32.53
C ASN A 126 -56.78 13.28 -31.08
N GLN A 127 -57.49 14.29 -30.56
CA GLN A 127 -57.18 14.90 -29.27
C GLN A 127 -57.70 14.10 -28.07
N SER A 128 -58.51 13.08 -28.30
CA SER A 128 -58.98 12.20 -27.24
C SER A 128 -57.80 11.33 -26.78
N PHE A 129 -57.38 11.46 -25.53
CA PHE A 129 -56.35 10.59 -24.91
C PHE A 129 -56.80 9.12 -24.79
N ASN A 130 -57.88 8.69 -25.46
CA ASN A 130 -58.25 7.28 -25.48
C ASN A 130 -57.16 6.51 -26.23
N HIS A 131 -56.53 5.57 -25.52
CA HIS A 131 -55.37 4.80 -25.95
C HIS A 131 -55.63 3.81 -27.11
N ASP A 132 -56.81 3.84 -27.73
CA ASP A 132 -57.27 2.85 -28.73
C ASP A 132 -56.93 3.23 -30.19
N ASP A 133 -56.42 4.44 -30.42
CA ASP A 133 -56.02 4.92 -31.74
C ASP A 133 -54.62 4.37 -32.11
N ASN A 134 -54.55 3.22 -32.81
CA ASN A 134 -53.29 2.56 -33.17
C ASN A 134 -52.95 2.73 -34.66
N LEU A 135 -51.77 3.26 -34.99
CA LEU A 135 -51.23 3.23 -36.35
C LEU A 135 -50.24 2.08 -36.49
N THR A 136 -50.57 1.06 -37.27
CA THR A 136 -49.62 0.02 -37.67
C THR A 136 -48.98 0.41 -39.00
N PHE A 137 -47.65 0.40 -39.09
CA PHE A 137 -46.95 0.55 -40.37
C PHE A 137 -46.17 -0.73 -40.65
N THR A 138 -46.30 -1.27 -41.86
CA THR A 138 -45.47 -2.39 -42.34
C THR A 138 -44.62 -1.89 -43.48
N PHE A 139 -43.30 -1.98 -43.36
CA PHE A 139 -42.37 -1.55 -44.39
C PHE A 139 -41.84 -2.79 -45.12
N ALA A 140 -41.60 -2.71 -46.42
CA ALA A 140 -40.86 -3.73 -47.15
C ALA A 140 -39.35 -3.45 -47.11
N ASP A 141 -38.56 -4.49 -47.40
CA ASP A 141 -37.11 -4.39 -47.55
C ASP A 141 -36.74 -3.30 -48.57
N ASN A 142 -35.88 -2.35 -48.18
CA ASN A 142 -35.40 -1.19 -48.97
C ASN A 142 -36.38 -0.02 -49.14
N SER A 143 -37.44 0.06 -48.33
CA SER A 143 -38.30 1.23 -48.33
C SER A 143 -37.58 2.49 -47.81
N LEU A 144 -37.94 3.69 -48.28
CA LEU A 144 -37.28 4.95 -47.89
C LEU A 144 -38.31 6.07 -47.67
N LEU A 145 -38.27 6.78 -46.55
CA LEU A 145 -39.13 7.93 -46.25
C LEU A 145 -38.25 9.16 -45.93
N ASN A 146 -38.14 10.10 -46.87
CA ASN A 146 -37.37 11.33 -46.71
C ASN A 146 -38.29 12.55 -46.64
N ILE A 147 -38.04 13.43 -45.68
CA ILE A 147 -38.77 14.68 -45.46
C ILE A 147 -37.76 15.82 -45.30
N PHE A 148 -37.90 16.88 -46.09
CA PHE A 148 -37.11 18.10 -45.99
C PHE A 148 -38.05 19.31 -45.88
N SER A 149 -37.99 20.00 -44.74
CA SER A 149 -38.88 21.13 -44.38
C SER A 149 -38.08 22.24 -43.69
N THR A 150 -38.63 23.46 -43.64
CA THR A 150 -38.07 24.60 -42.88
C THR A 150 -38.81 24.89 -41.56
N GLY A 151 -39.70 24.00 -41.09
CA GLY A 151 -40.51 24.21 -39.88
C GLY A 151 -40.43 23.05 -38.88
N THR A 152 -41.47 22.84 -38.06
CA THR A 152 -41.53 21.68 -37.16
C THR A 152 -42.04 20.46 -37.92
N SER A 153 -41.19 19.47 -38.16
CA SER A 153 -41.59 18.28 -38.92
C SER A 153 -41.54 16.99 -38.13
N HIS A 154 -42.56 16.16 -38.32
CA HIS A 154 -42.66 14.81 -37.79
C HIS A 154 -42.69 13.81 -38.95
N GLY A 155 -41.85 12.78 -38.92
CA GLY A 155 -41.97 11.65 -39.83
C GLY A 155 -43.27 10.90 -39.58
N ILE A 156 -43.43 10.42 -38.35
CA ILE A 156 -44.65 9.76 -37.87
C ILE A 156 -45.09 10.47 -36.59
N TYR A 157 -46.36 10.87 -36.52
CA TYR A 157 -46.96 11.52 -35.36
C TYR A 157 -48.25 10.81 -34.95
N THR A 158 -48.35 10.33 -33.71
CA THR A 158 -49.62 9.82 -33.17
C THR A 158 -49.76 10.14 -31.68
N ARG A 159 -50.97 10.38 -31.21
CA ARG A 159 -51.27 10.50 -29.78
C ARG A 159 -51.65 9.16 -29.13
N GLY A 160 -51.77 8.08 -29.92
CA GLY A 160 -51.99 6.71 -29.46
C GLY A 160 -50.76 5.81 -29.67
N THR A 161 -50.96 4.56 -30.11
CA THR A 161 -49.85 3.63 -30.36
C THR A 161 -49.40 3.67 -31.82
N ALA A 162 -48.11 3.84 -32.10
CA ALA A 162 -47.51 3.56 -33.40
C ALA A 162 -46.85 2.17 -33.36
N THR A 163 -47.38 1.18 -34.07
CA THR A 163 -46.77 -0.14 -34.21
C THR A 163 -46.00 -0.21 -35.53
N LEU A 164 -44.69 -0.42 -35.49
CA LEU A 164 -43.83 -0.46 -36.68
C LEU A 164 -43.38 -1.91 -36.89
N LYS A 165 -43.83 -2.55 -37.98
CA LYS A 165 -43.58 -3.95 -38.32
C LYS A 165 -42.61 -4.07 -39.50
N ASN A 166 -41.62 -4.95 -39.37
CA ASN A 166 -40.66 -5.32 -40.40
C ASN A 166 -39.97 -4.11 -41.06
N MET A 167 -39.59 -3.12 -40.26
CA MET A 167 -39.05 -1.87 -40.77
C MET A 167 -37.58 -2.00 -41.16
N ALA A 168 -37.34 -2.47 -42.39
CA ALA A 168 -36.02 -2.57 -43.01
C ALA A 168 -35.62 -1.34 -43.85
N GLY A 169 -36.44 -0.29 -43.85
CA GLY A 169 -36.26 0.93 -44.62
C GLY A 169 -35.79 2.13 -43.80
N ASP A 170 -35.21 3.13 -44.47
CA ASP A 170 -34.70 4.35 -43.81
C ASP A 170 -35.77 5.45 -43.70
N LEU A 171 -35.80 6.15 -42.57
CA LEU A 171 -36.61 7.35 -42.29
C LEU A 171 -35.68 8.56 -42.09
N THR A 172 -35.66 9.51 -43.02
CA THR A 172 -34.90 10.76 -42.90
C THR A 172 -35.84 11.98 -42.73
N VAL A 173 -35.66 12.78 -41.68
CA VAL A 173 -36.41 14.03 -41.45
C VAL A 173 -35.44 15.19 -41.23
N ILE A 174 -35.35 16.12 -42.16
CA ILE A 174 -34.55 17.34 -42.05
C ILE A 174 -35.48 18.53 -41.92
N ALA A 175 -35.48 19.22 -40.77
CA ALA A 175 -36.38 20.34 -40.47
C ALA A 175 -35.88 21.25 -39.34
N ASP A 176 -36.36 22.49 -39.20
CA ASP A 176 -35.97 23.38 -38.10
C ASP A 176 -36.21 22.73 -36.72
N GLN A 177 -37.35 22.06 -36.53
CA GLN A 177 -37.53 21.09 -35.45
C GLN A 177 -37.91 19.73 -36.04
N ALA A 178 -36.96 18.81 -36.13
CA ALA A 178 -37.16 17.49 -36.72
C ALA A 178 -37.48 16.44 -35.65
N TYR A 179 -38.58 15.72 -35.83
CA TYR A 179 -39.00 14.58 -35.03
C TYR A 179 -39.14 13.38 -35.97
N GLY A 180 -38.44 12.28 -35.70
CA GLY A 180 -38.55 11.09 -36.55
C GLY A 180 -39.89 10.41 -36.32
N ILE A 181 -40.05 9.84 -35.12
CA ILE A 181 -41.27 9.16 -34.69
C ILE A 181 -41.72 9.77 -33.37
N SER A 182 -42.91 10.36 -33.31
CA SER A 182 -43.49 10.97 -32.12
C SER A 182 -44.82 10.30 -31.82
N ALA A 183 -44.83 9.41 -30.83
CA ALA A 183 -46.00 8.60 -30.47
C ALA A 183 -46.23 8.63 -28.97
N ALA A 184 -47.47 8.56 -28.47
CA ALA A 184 -47.66 8.34 -27.02
C ALA A 184 -47.11 6.97 -26.61
N ARG A 185 -47.31 5.97 -27.47
CA ARG A 185 -46.68 4.66 -27.37
C ARG A 185 -46.10 4.25 -28.72
N ALA A 186 -44.86 3.83 -28.81
CA ALA A 186 -44.31 3.25 -30.02
C ALA A 186 -43.94 1.78 -29.77
N GLN A 187 -44.54 0.87 -30.53
CA GLN A 187 -44.28 -0.57 -30.50
C GLN A 187 -43.49 -0.96 -31.76
N TYR A 188 -42.53 -1.86 -31.60
CA TYR A 188 -41.67 -2.29 -32.71
C TYR A 188 -41.70 -3.81 -32.80
N ASP A 189 -41.75 -4.29 -34.03
CA ASP A 189 -41.74 -5.71 -34.39
C ASP A 189 -40.76 -5.87 -35.57
N ASN A 190 -39.50 -6.23 -35.28
CA ASN A 190 -38.39 -6.35 -36.23
C ASN A 190 -38.05 -5.05 -36.99
N PHE A 191 -37.39 -4.11 -36.32
CA PHE A 191 -36.87 -2.88 -36.92
C PHE A 191 -35.38 -3.05 -37.26
N THR A 192 -35.00 -2.91 -38.53
CA THR A 192 -33.61 -3.02 -39.02
C THR A 192 -33.13 -1.79 -39.83
N GLY A 193 -34.01 -0.83 -40.10
CA GLY A 193 -33.73 0.39 -40.87
C GLY A 193 -33.04 1.51 -40.08
N ASN A 194 -32.81 2.67 -40.70
CA ASN A 194 -32.19 3.82 -40.04
C ASN A 194 -33.14 5.01 -39.90
N ILE A 195 -33.23 5.62 -38.73
CA ILE A 195 -33.92 6.91 -38.50
C ILE A 195 -32.86 8.01 -38.47
N THR A 196 -32.86 8.93 -39.42
CA THR A 196 -32.01 10.13 -39.42
C THR A 196 -32.87 11.38 -39.25
N VAL A 197 -32.61 12.19 -38.23
CA VAL A 197 -33.27 13.48 -38.02
C VAL A 197 -32.25 14.60 -37.93
N GLU A 198 -32.48 15.72 -38.61
CA GLU A 198 -31.55 16.86 -38.64
C GLU A 198 -32.32 18.19 -38.48
N GLY A 199 -31.91 19.05 -37.55
CA GLY A 199 -32.64 20.29 -37.23
C GLY A 199 -32.05 21.14 -36.11
N THR A 200 -32.66 22.27 -35.74
CA THR A 200 -32.28 22.98 -34.49
C THR A 200 -32.71 22.20 -33.24
N LYS A 201 -33.83 21.50 -33.31
CA LYS A 201 -34.25 20.49 -32.32
C LYS A 201 -34.48 19.20 -33.06
N ALA A 202 -33.72 18.16 -32.76
CA ALA A 202 -33.71 16.94 -33.55
C ALA A 202 -33.96 15.75 -32.61
N ILE A 203 -35.14 15.13 -32.70
CA ILE A 203 -35.55 14.02 -31.84
C ILE A 203 -35.84 12.80 -32.68
N GLY A 204 -35.00 11.77 -32.58
CA GLY A 204 -35.17 10.56 -33.39
C GLY A 204 -36.51 9.88 -33.08
N MET A 205 -36.75 9.63 -31.80
CA MET A 205 -38.02 9.07 -31.31
C MET A 205 -38.49 9.83 -30.06
N ASN A 206 -39.78 10.11 -29.97
CA ASN A 206 -40.42 10.79 -28.85
C ASN A 206 -41.64 9.96 -28.39
N GLY A 207 -41.68 9.53 -27.12
CA GLY A 207 -42.79 8.70 -26.62
C GLY A 207 -42.45 7.59 -25.64
N ARG A 208 -43.47 6.82 -25.21
CA ARG A 208 -43.25 5.55 -24.49
C ARG A 208 -42.89 4.45 -25.51
N ILE A 209 -41.62 4.10 -25.60
CA ILE A 209 -41.15 3.06 -26.52
C ILE A 209 -41.25 1.71 -25.80
N VAL A 210 -42.00 0.78 -26.38
CA VAL A 210 -42.19 -0.57 -25.86
C VAL A 210 -41.63 -1.56 -26.88
N LEU A 211 -40.58 -2.28 -26.47
CA LEU A 211 -39.93 -3.33 -27.27
C LEU A 211 -40.18 -4.66 -26.55
N GLY A 212 -40.98 -5.59 -27.08
CA GLY A 212 -41.12 -6.95 -26.50
C GLY A 212 -42.35 -7.28 -25.61
N GLU A 213 -42.40 -8.54 -25.13
CA GLU A 213 -43.53 -9.13 -24.37
C GLU A 213 -43.69 -8.59 -22.96
N ALA A 214 -44.89 -8.18 -22.57
CA ALA A 214 -45.17 -7.39 -21.37
C ALA A 214 -44.85 -8.08 -20.02
N VAL A 215 -44.32 -7.29 -19.08
CA VAL A 215 -44.43 -7.57 -17.64
C VAL A 215 -45.67 -6.86 -17.12
N GLU A 216 -46.45 -7.54 -16.27
CA GLU A 216 -47.60 -6.97 -15.57
C GLU A 216 -47.12 -5.80 -14.69
N TYR A 217 -47.60 -4.60 -14.96
CA TYR A 217 -47.26 -3.40 -14.18
C TYR A 217 -48.05 -3.40 -12.86
N ASP A 218 -47.48 -2.75 -11.84
CA ASP A 218 -48.20 -2.39 -10.60
C ASP A 218 -49.38 -1.42 -10.84
N ASP A 219 -49.54 -0.87 -12.06
CA ASP A 219 -50.67 -0.01 -12.47
C ASP A 219 -51.87 -0.76 -13.09
N GLY A 220 -51.79 -2.10 -13.25
CA GLY A 220 -52.94 -2.96 -13.56
C GLY A 220 -53.41 -2.98 -15.02
N TYR A 221 -52.61 -2.50 -15.99
CA TYR A 221 -53.00 -2.49 -17.41
C TYR A 221 -52.43 -3.68 -18.21
N PRO A 222 -53.28 -4.51 -18.85
CA PRO A 222 -52.84 -5.60 -19.71
C PRO A 222 -52.38 -5.06 -21.08
N VAL A 223 -51.24 -5.55 -21.56
CA VAL A 223 -50.72 -5.27 -22.90
C VAL A 223 -50.47 -6.61 -23.60
N GLY A 224 -50.91 -6.74 -24.85
CA GLY A 224 -50.70 -7.95 -25.65
C GLY A 224 -49.22 -8.27 -25.97
N PRO A 225 -48.89 -9.54 -26.24
CA PRO A 225 -47.53 -10.02 -26.49
C PRO A 225 -47.06 -9.63 -27.90
N TYR A 226 -45.93 -8.93 -27.99
CA TYR A 226 -45.22 -8.70 -29.24
C TYR A 226 -43.73 -8.91 -28.97
N ALA A 227 -43.09 -9.89 -29.61
CA ALA A 227 -41.65 -10.10 -29.54
C ALA A 227 -41.02 -9.59 -30.85
N GLY A 228 -40.20 -8.55 -30.81
CA GLY A 228 -39.46 -8.07 -31.99
C GLY A 228 -38.19 -7.27 -31.65
N GLU A 229 -37.14 -7.50 -32.43
CA GLU A 229 -35.82 -6.90 -32.24
C GLU A 229 -35.70 -5.49 -32.85
N PHE A 230 -34.87 -4.63 -32.26
CA PHE A 230 -34.45 -3.35 -32.86
C PHE A 230 -32.95 -3.42 -33.19
N ASN A 231 -32.63 -3.67 -34.46
CA ASN A 231 -31.26 -3.82 -34.99
C ASN A 231 -30.89 -2.69 -35.98
N GLY A 232 -31.52 -1.51 -35.84
CA GLY A 232 -31.35 -0.35 -36.72
C GLY A 232 -30.43 0.74 -36.14
N SER A 233 -30.36 1.91 -36.79
CA SER A 233 -29.68 3.09 -36.23
C SER A 233 -30.59 4.31 -36.10
N ILE A 234 -30.34 5.16 -35.12
CA ILE A 234 -31.04 6.43 -34.90
C ILE A 234 -29.98 7.53 -34.86
N THR A 235 -29.98 8.43 -35.83
CA THR A 235 -29.06 9.57 -35.90
C THR A 235 -29.85 10.87 -35.76
N ALA A 236 -29.70 11.58 -34.65
CA ALA A 236 -30.20 12.93 -34.46
C ALA A 236 -29.06 13.96 -34.56
N LYS A 237 -29.24 14.99 -35.38
CA LYS A 237 -28.26 16.07 -35.58
C LYS A 237 -28.90 17.44 -35.37
N GLY A 238 -28.38 18.26 -34.48
CA GLY A 238 -28.98 19.55 -34.18
C GLY A 238 -28.58 20.20 -32.87
N ARG A 239 -28.90 21.49 -32.69
CA ARG A 239 -28.64 22.23 -31.43
C ARG A 239 -29.10 21.42 -30.22
N ASP A 240 -30.37 20.99 -30.20
CA ASP A 240 -30.90 20.05 -29.19
C ASP A 240 -31.15 18.68 -29.83
N ALA A 241 -30.09 17.89 -29.99
CA ALA A 241 -30.15 16.55 -30.54
C ALA A 241 -30.44 15.52 -29.44
N THR A 242 -31.58 14.84 -29.53
CA THR A 242 -31.92 13.70 -28.69
C THR A 242 -32.19 12.47 -29.55
N GLY A 243 -31.45 11.39 -29.37
CA GLY A 243 -31.73 10.15 -30.10
C GLY A 243 -33.11 9.62 -29.77
N ILE A 244 -33.33 9.34 -28.48
CA ILE A 244 -34.61 8.87 -27.93
C ILE A 244 -35.05 9.74 -26.75
N TRP A 245 -36.27 10.25 -26.79
CA TRP A 245 -36.90 11.01 -25.71
C TRP A 245 -38.20 10.34 -25.24
N GLY A 246 -38.24 9.86 -24.00
CA GLY A 246 -39.44 9.29 -23.37
C GLY A 246 -39.15 7.98 -22.65
N SER A 247 -40.17 7.36 -22.05
CA SER A 247 -40.00 6.13 -21.28
C SER A 247 -39.69 4.95 -22.21
N VAL A 248 -38.52 4.34 -22.09
CA VAL A 248 -38.18 3.13 -22.87
C VAL A 248 -38.29 1.93 -21.95
N ILE A 249 -39.10 0.96 -22.36
CA ILE A 249 -39.30 -0.28 -21.62
C ILE A 249 -39.09 -1.39 -22.64
N SER A 250 -37.95 -2.06 -22.52
CA SER A 250 -37.61 -3.18 -23.40
C SER A 250 -37.59 -4.50 -22.66
N ASN A 251 -38.18 -5.51 -23.27
CA ASN A 251 -38.08 -6.93 -22.95
C ASN A 251 -37.14 -7.67 -23.91
N ILE A 252 -36.32 -6.94 -24.67
CA ILE A 252 -35.54 -7.48 -25.79
C ILE A 252 -34.17 -6.80 -25.84
N ASP A 253 -33.16 -7.57 -26.25
CA ASP A 253 -31.83 -7.11 -26.68
C ASP A 253 -31.92 -5.86 -27.57
N PHE A 254 -31.37 -4.75 -27.09
CA PHE A 254 -31.32 -3.49 -27.82
C PHE A 254 -29.96 -3.36 -28.52
N ASP A 255 -29.85 -3.79 -29.79
CA ASP A 255 -28.62 -3.70 -30.60
C ASP A 255 -28.70 -2.55 -31.62
N ALA A 256 -28.98 -1.34 -31.13
CA ALA A 256 -29.15 -0.16 -31.95
C ALA A 256 -27.90 0.74 -31.94
N ASN A 257 -27.61 1.38 -33.08
CA ASN A 257 -26.65 2.47 -33.10
C ASN A 257 -27.37 3.82 -32.92
N ILE A 258 -27.23 4.49 -31.77
CA ILE A 258 -27.81 5.82 -31.54
C ILE A 258 -26.71 6.89 -31.64
N PHE A 259 -26.90 7.90 -32.47
CA PHE A 259 -26.01 9.04 -32.60
C PHE A 259 -26.77 10.34 -32.30
N ALA A 260 -26.38 11.10 -31.29
CA ALA A 260 -26.90 12.43 -31.02
C ALA A 260 -25.76 13.45 -31.21
N LEU A 261 -25.84 14.28 -32.25
CA LEU A 261 -24.80 15.23 -32.63
C LEU A 261 -25.30 16.67 -32.43
N SER A 262 -24.74 17.41 -31.48
CA SER A 262 -25.05 18.83 -31.26
C SER A 262 -23.93 19.76 -31.75
N ASP A 263 -24.31 20.83 -32.43
CA ASP A 263 -23.43 21.77 -33.14
C ASP A 263 -23.41 23.20 -32.56
N ASN A 264 -24.04 23.45 -31.41
CA ASN A 264 -24.25 24.81 -30.87
C ASN A 264 -23.81 25.02 -29.40
N ASP A 265 -23.67 26.29 -29.01
CA ASP A 265 -23.09 26.75 -27.74
C ASP A 265 -24.01 26.54 -26.51
N ASP A 266 -25.33 26.46 -26.72
CA ASP A 266 -26.32 26.33 -25.63
C ASP A 266 -27.08 24.98 -25.63
N GLY A 267 -26.79 24.10 -26.58
CA GLY A 267 -27.58 22.90 -26.86
C GLY A 267 -27.21 21.67 -26.04
N MET A 268 -28.20 20.79 -25.80
CA MET A 268 -27.98 19.47 -25.17
C MET A 268 -27.86 18.36 -26.24
N ALA A 269 -26.86 17.47 -26.08
CA ALA A 269 -26.77 16.22 -26.84
C ALA A 269 -27.12 15.05 -25.90
N LEU A 270 -28.22 14.36 -26.17
CA LEU A 270 -28.73 13.25 -25.36
C LEU A 270 -28.85 12.00 -26.23
N GLY A 271 -28.13 10.93 -25.93
CA GLY A 271 -28.35 9.65 -26.61
C GLY A 271 -29.76 9.13 -26.31
N ILE A 272 -30.04 8.84 -25.04
CA ILE A 272 -31.36 8.46 -24.54
C ILE A 272 -31.72 9.32 -23.33
N ARG A 273 -32.92 9.92 -23.33
CA ARG A 273 -33.53 10.60 -22.20
C ARG A 273 -34.83 9.91 -21.83
N SER A 274 -34.91 9.33 -20.64
CA SER A 274 -36.09 8.62 -20.17
C SER A 274 -36.51 9.04 -18.76
N THR A 275 -37.79 8.86 -18.44
CA THR A 275 -38.33 8.91 -17.07
C THR A 275 -38.43 7.53 -16.43
N TYR A 276 -38.55 6.46 -17.23
CA TYR A 276 -38.47 5.09 -16.75
C TYR A 276 -37.68 4.24 -17.76
N LEU A 277 -36.49 3.78 -17.38
CA LEU A 277 -35.60 3.00 -18.26
C LEU A 277 -35.26 1.67 -17.58
N ALA A 278 -35.92 0.61 -18.05
CA ALA A 278 -35.67 -0.75 -17.63
C ALA A 278 -35.42 -1.62 -18.87
N PHE A 279 -34.24 -2.21 -18.94
CA PHE A 279 -33.92 -3.25 -19.92
C PHE A 279 -34.06 -4.59 -19.20
N ASN A 280 -34.99 -5.44 -19.63
CA ASN A 280 -35.16 -6.75 -18.99
C ASN A 280 -34.13 -7.80 -19.44
N GLU A 281 -33.34 -7.49 -20.47
CA GLU A 281 -32.25 -8.31 -21.01
C GLU A 281 -30.99 -7.44 -21.22
N ASN A 282 -30.17 -7.74 -22.24
CA ASN A 282 -28.90 -7.05 -22.47
C ASN A 282 -29.09 -5.72 -23.22
N LEU A 283 -28.26 -4.74 -22.88
CA LEU A 283 -28.09 -3.48 -23.60
C LEU A 283 -26.86 -3.61 -24.52
N GLY A 284 -27.10 -3.72 -25.83
CA GLY A 284 -26.08 -3.86 -26.89
C GLY A 284 -25.96 -2.62 -27.80
N GLY A 285 -25.27 -2.74 -28.92
CA GLY A 285 -25.14 -1.65 -29.90
C GLY A 285 -24.16 -0.53 -29.56
N LYS A 286 -24.29 0.62 -30.24
CA LYS A 286 -23.38 1.77 -30.08
C LYS A 286 -24.16 3.03 -29.79
N ILE A 287 -23.96 3.64 -28.63
CA ILE A 287 -24.65 4.87 -28.22
C ILE A 287 -23.62 6.00 -28.16
N ILE A 288 -23.68 6.94 -29.11
CA ILE A 288 -22.76 8.06 -29.20
C ILE A 288 -23.52 9.38 -29.07
N ALA A 289 -23.23 10.14 -28.04
CA ALA A 289 -23.61 11.54 -27.92
C ALA A 289 -22.35 12.41 -28.11
N LYS A 290 -22.28 13.17 -29.21
CA LYS A 290 -21.16 14.08 -29.50
C LYS A 290 -21.64 15.50 -29.61
N ARG A 291 -21.00 16.40 -28.87
CA ARG A 291 -21.14 17.83 -29.04
C ARG A 291 -19.88 18.39 -29.68
N LEU A 292 -20.00 18.88 -30.91
CA LEU A 292 -18.88 19.31 -31.73
C LEU A 292 -18.94 20.83 -31.97
N VAL A 293 -18.62 21.61 -30.93
CA VAL A 293 -18.53 23.06 -31.07
C VAL A 293 -17.13 23.42 -31.59
N LYS A 294 -17.01 23.82 -32.86
CA LYS A 294 -15.81 24.44 -33.42
C LYS A 294 -15.97 25.97 -33.39
N GLY A 295 -15.70 26.58 -32.24
CA GLY A 295 -15.70 28.03 -32.10
C GLY A 295 -14.95 28.49 -30.86
N TYR A 296 -13.78 29.08 -31.05
CA TYR A 296 -13.11 29.89 -30.02
C TYR A 296 -13.87 31.21 -29.95
N ASN A 297 -14.59 31.51 -28.87
CA ASN A 297 -15.03 32.87 -28.58
C ASN A 297 -15.25 33.09 -27.08
N ASN A 298 -14.66 34.16 -26.57
CA ASN A 298 -14.79 34.72 -25.23
C ASN A 298 -16.26 35.09 -24.91
N PHE A 299 -17.05 34.15 -24.40
CA PHE A 299 -18.37 34.46 -23.87
C PHE A 299 -18.35 34.36 -22.34
N GLU A 300 -18.33 35.52 -21.69
CA GLU A 300 -18.28 35.70 -20.24
C GLU A 300 -19.54 35.21 -19.49
N HIS A 301 -20.59 34.69 -20.15
CA HIS A 301 -21.86 34.35 -19.48
C HIS A 301 -22.57 33.09 -20.01
N GLY A 302 -22.49 32.00 -19.23
CA GLY A 302 -23.69 31.38 -18.62
C GLY A 302 -24.28 30.09 -19.19
N ALA A 303 -23.89 29.60 -20.37
CA ALA A 303 -24.50 28.39 -20.94
C ALA A 303 -23.59 27.15 -20.78
N ILE A 304 -23.86 26.34 -19.75
CA ILE A 304 -23.20 25.05 -19.53
C ILE A 304 -23.94 24.00 -20.36
N GLY A 305 -23.56 23.83 -21.62
CA GLY A 305 -24.08 22.69 -22.40
C GLY A 305 -23.59 21.37 -21.79
N ILE A 306 -24.38 20.31 -21.83
CA ILE A 306 -24.02 19.00 -21.26
C ILE A 306 -24.22 17.92 -22.33
N ALA A 307 -23.25 17.02 -22.48
CA ALA A 307 -23.35 15.84 -23.31
C ALA A 307 -23.60 14.61 -22.43
N TYR A 308 -24.71 13.92 -22.65
CA TYR A 308 -25.03 12.68 -21.95
C TYR A 308 -25.13 11.53 -22.95
N GLY A 309 -24.41 10.43 -22.72
CA GLY A 309 -24.62 9.18 -23.44
C GLY A 309 -26.02 8.63 -23.11
N LEU A 310 -26.24 8.33 -21.84
CA LEU A 310 -27.53 7.98 -21.25
C LEU A 310 -27.87 8.98 -20.14
N TYR A 311 -29.04 9.63 -20.21
CA TYR A 311 -29.50 10.59 -19.21
C TYR A 311 -30.83 10.17 -18.59
N TYR A 312 -30.89 10.25 -17.26
CA TYR A 312 -32.05 9.78 -16.53
C TYR A 312 -32.36 10.57 -15.26
N SER A 313 -33.64 10.93 -15.08
CA SER A 313 -34.16 11.65 -13.91
C SER A 313 -35.70 11.59 -13.85
N PRO A 314 -36.36 11.42 -12.68
CA PRO A 314 -35.81 11.30 -11.32
C PRO A 314 -35.60 9.87 -10.78
N TYR A 315 -35.89 8.82 -11.57
CA TYR A 315 -36.05 7.45 -11.04
C TYR A 315 -34.74 6.63 -11.10
N LYS A 316 -34.81 5.30 -10.88
CA LYS A 316 -33.70 4.30 -11.02
C LYS A 316 -33.43 3.84 -12.46
N PHE A 317 -32.18 3.83 -12.89
CA PHE A 317 -31.73 3.21 -14.16
C PHE A 317 -31.44 1.74 -13.88
N HIS A 318 -32.17 0.82 -14.54
CA HIS A 318 -32.03 -0.63 -14.27
C HIS A 318 -31.83 -1.43 -15.57
N VAL A 319 -30.69 -2.10 -15.70
CA VAL A 319 -30.43 -3.12 -16.72
C VAL A 319 -30.44 -4.48 -16.02
N LYS A 320 -31.29 -5.43 -16.42
CA LYS A 320 -31.32 -6.78 -15.84
C LYS A 320 -30.29 -7.74 -16.45
N GLY A 321 -29.82 -7.47 -17.67
CA GLY A 321 -28.74 -8.21 -18.33
C GLY A 321 -27.44 -7.42 -18.35
N ASP A 322 -26.64 -7.66 -19.39
CA ASP A 322 -25.32 -7.06 -19.59
C ASP A 322 -25.41 -5.69 -20.28
N VAL A 323 -24.46 -4.80 -20.01
CA VAL A 323 -24.20 -3.61 -20.82
C VAL A 323 -22.99 -3.88 -21.71
N SER A 324 -23.24 -4.33 -22.93
CA SER A 324 -22.22 -4.59 -23.96
C SER A 324 -22.02 -3.41 -24.93
N SER A 325 -22.83 -2.36 -24.79
CA SER A 325 -22.77 -1.21 -25.68
C SER A 325 -21.50 -0.39 -25.55
N TYR A 326 -21.02 0.15 -26.67
CA TYR A 326 -20.07 1.27 -26.65
C TYR A 326 -20.84 2.58 -26.43
N ILE A 327 -20.72 3.18 -25.25
CA ILE A 327 -21.38 4.42 -24.85
C ILE A 327 -20.33 5.55 -24.84
N GLU A 328 -20.49 6.57 -25.69
CA GLU A 328 -19.55 7.70 -25.75
C GLU A 328 -20.31 9.03 -25.56
N ALA A 329 -19.90 9.82 -24.56
CA ALA A 329 -20.32 11.19 -24.35
C ALA A 329 -19.12 12.12 -24.58
N THR A 330 -19.18 12.98 -25.59
CA THR A 330 -18.12 13.95 -25.86
C THR A 330 -18.67 15.37 -25.76
N SER A 331 -18.04 16.20 -24.94
CA SER A 331 -18.33 17.62 -24.83
C SER A 331 -17.10 18.45 -25.17
N PHE A 332 -17.30 19.60 -25.81
CA PHE A 332 -16.19 20.54 -26.02
C PHE A 332 -16.01 21.38 -24.75
N SER A 333 -17.03 22.15 -24.38
CA SER A 333 -16.99 23.16 -23.31
C SER A 333 -17.79 22.80 -22.07
N GLY A 334 -18.47 21.66 -22.06
CA GLY A 334 -19.51 21.29 -21.10
C GLY A 334 -19.23 20.03 -20.29
N ASN A 335 -20.14 19.64 -19.39
CA ASN A 335 -20.05 18.32 -18.74
C ASN A 335 -20.18 17.21 -19.80
N ALA A 336 -19.43 16.12 -19.64
CA ALA A 336 -19.56 14.92 -20.45
C ALA A 336 -19.85 13.73 -19.53
N ILE A 337 -20.99 13.08 -19.70
CA ILE A 337 -21.42 12.00 -18.81
C ILE A 337 -21.83 10.78 -19.62
N GLY A 338 -21.14 9.65 -19.44
CA GLY A 338 -21.45 8.40 -20.14
C GLY A 338 -22.85 7.90 -19.75
N ILE A 339 -23.05 7.59 -18.47
CA ILE A 339 -24.34 7.21 -17.88
C ILE A 339 -24.65 8.15 -16.70
N TYR A 340 -25.81 8.79 -16.72
CA TYR A 340 -26.27 9.68 -15.67
C TYR A 340 -27.63 9.25 -15.14
N SER A 341 -27.75 9.12 -13.81
CA SER A 341 -29.00 8.95 -13.09
C SER A 341 -29.03 9.87 -11.87
N THR A 342 -30.19 10.43 -11.53
CA THR A 342 -30.37 11.19 -10.29
C THR A 342 -30.76 10.31 -9.08
N ASP A 343 -30.96 9.02 -9.27
CA ASP A 343 -31.21 8.00 -8.24
C ASP A 343 -30.15 6.90 -8.44
N ASN A 344 -30.52 5.61 -8.43
CA ASN A 344 -29.59 4.50 -8.56
C ASN A 344 -29.35 4.07 -10.01
N VAL A 345 -28.12 3.69 -10.34
CA VAL A 345 -27.73 2.89 -11.51
C VAL A 345 -27.60 1.46 -11.04
N ARG A 346 -28.43 0.56 -11.57
CA ARG A 346 -28.40 -0.87 -11.30
C ARG A 346 -28.21 -1.64 -12.60
N ILE A 347 -27.18 -2.45 -12.69
CA ILE A 347 -26.91 -3.37 -13.81
C ILE A 347 -26.80 -4.75 -13.17
N ASP A 348 -27.72 -5.67 -13.39
CA ASP A 348 -27.67 -7.00 -12.75
C ASP A 348 -26.62 -7.93 -13.40
N GLY A 349 -26.25 -7.69 -14.67
CA GLY A 349 -25.23 -8.44 -15.43
C GLY A 349 -23.87 -7.74 -15.52
N ASP A 350 -23.10 -8.09 -16.56
CA ASP A 350 -21.74 -7.60 -16.82
C ASP A 350 -21.73 -6.26 -17.57
N VAL A 351 -20.72 -5.43 -17.37
CA VAL A 351 -20.40 -4.29 -18.23
C VAL A 351 -19.23 -4.69 -19.14
N THR A 352 -19.54 -5.19 -20.33
CA THR A 352 -18.55 -5.67 -21.32
C THR A 352 -18.21 -4.62 -22.38
N GLY A 353 -19.07 -3.62 -22.56
CA GLY A 353 -18.88 -2.51 -23.48
C GLY A 353 -18.07 -1.36 -22.90
N THR A 354 -17.52 -0.49 -23.77
CA THR A 354 -16.77 0.70 -23.33
C THR A 354 -17.72 1.85 -22.97
N ILE A 355 -17.54 2.45 -21.80
CA ILE A 355 -18.21 3.69 -21.40
C ILE A 355 -17.18 4.82 -21.39
N LYS A 356 -17.35 5.81 -22.26
CA LYS A 356 -16.37 6.87 -22.51
C LYS A 356 -17.00 8.24 -22.33
N ALA A 357 -16.40 9.08 -21.49
CA ALA A 357 -16.71 10.50 -21.33
C ALA A 357 -15.48 11.34 -21.66
N GLU A 358 -15.59 12.28 -22.60
CA GLU A 358 -14.47 13.15 -23.00
C GLU A 358 -14.85 14.63 -23.03
N ILE A 359 -13.99 15.46 -22.43
CA ILE A 359 -14.02 16.92 -22.51
C ILE A 359 -12.75 17.41 -23.18
N TYR A 360 -12.87 18.19 -24.25
CA TYR A 360 -11.71 18.68 -25.02
C TYR A 360 -11.24 20.08 -24.63
N ASN A 361 -12.14 20.96 -24.18
CA ASN A 361 -11.83 22.37 -23.93
C ASN A 361 -12.93 23.07 -23.10
N GLY A 362 -12.95 22.90 -21.77
CA GLY A 362 -13.98 23.55 -20.96
C GLY A 362 -13.88 23.41 -19.46
N ASN A 363 -14.60 24.32 -18.79
CA ASN A 363 -14.78 24.54 -17.35
C ASN A 363 -15.41 23.40 -16.52
N ASN A 364 -15.51 22.18 -17.06
CA ASN A 364 -16.55 21.23 -16.66
C ASN A 364 -16.05 19.82 -16.32
N SER A 365 -16.95 19.00 -15.76
CA SER A 365 -16.67 17.68 -15.21
C SER A 365 -16.97 16.54 -16.18
N ALA A 366 -16.07 15.55 -16.26
CA ALA A 366 -16.26 14.35 -17.06
C ALA A 366 -16.58 13.16 -16.15
N TYR A 367 -17.71 12.49 -16.37
CA TYR A 367 -18.15 11.34 -15.59
C TYR A 367 -18.37 10.10 -16.47
N GLY A 368 -17.76 8.96 -16.17
CA GLY A 368 -18.10 7.70 -16.85
C GLY A 368 -19.53 7.28 -16.50
N ILE A 369 -19.76 6.99 -15.22
CA ILE A 369 -21.08 6.75 -14.63
C ILE A 369 -21.26 7.70 -13.43
N TYR A 370 -22.39 8.41 -13.39
CA TYR A 370 -22.79 9.31 -12.31
C TYR A 370 -24.15 8.90 -11.77
N SER A 371 -24.27 8.66 -10.46
CA SER A 371 -25.52 8.26 -9.81
C SER A 371 -25.57 8.64 -8.32
N GLN A 372 -26.70 8.45 -7.64
CA GLN A 372 -26.74 8.38 -6.17
C GLN A 372 -26.06 7.13 -5.65
N SER A 373 -26.34 5.97 -6.26
CA SER A 373 -25.60 4.74 -6.02
C SER A 373 -25.42 3.95 -7.31
N ILE A 374 -24.33 3.17 -7.37
CA ILE A 374 -24.00 2.33 -8.51
C ILE A 374 -23.94 0.88 -8.04
N ASN A 375 -24.75 0.01 -8.62
CA ASN A 375 -24.78 -1.42 -8.33
C ASN A 375 -24.63 -2.21 -9.64
N ILE A 376 -23.50 -2.88 -9.83
CA ILE A 376 -23.22 -3.75 -10.96
C ILE A 376 -23.11 -5.17 -10.42
N GLY A 377 -24.04 -6.07 -10.78
CA GLY A 377 -24.10 -7.43 -10.27
C GLY A 377 -23.00 -8.33 -10.84
N GLY A 378 -22.59 -8.11 -12.09
CA GLY A 378 -21.54 -8.85 -12.79
C GLY A 378 -20.17 -8.19 -12.80
N ASP A 379 -19.33 -8.57 -13.78
CA ASP A 379 -17.98 -8.07 -14.01
C ASP A 379 -17.98 -6.77 -14.85
N ILE A 380 -17.03 -5.86 -14.60
CA ILE A 380 -16.68 -4.79 -15.54
C ILE A 380 -15.51 -5.29 -16.40
N SER A 381 -15.79 -5.86 -17.57
CA SER A 381 -14.77 -6.32 -18.52
C SER A 381 -14.52 -5.34 -19.68
N GLY A 382 -15.44 -4.40 -19.90
CA GLY A 382 -15.25 -3.27 -20.80
C GLY A 382 -14.51 -2.10 -20.14
N ASP A 383 -13.96 -1.20 -20.95
CA ASP A 383 -13.23 -0.03 -20.44
C ASP A 383 -14.18 1.08 -19.97
N ILE A 384 -13.87 1.74 -18.85
CA ILE A 384 -14.53 2.97 -18.41
C ILE A 384 -13.53 4.12 -18.45
N ILE A 385 -13.75 5.09 -19.32
CA ILE A 385 -12.81 6.15 -19.66
C ILE A 385 -13.43 7.52 -19.36
N ALA A 386 -12.79 8.34 -18.53
CA ALA A 386 -13.17 9.73 -18.30
C ALA A 386 -11.97 10.66 -18.55
N ASN A 387 -12.00 11.43 -19.63
CA ASN A 387 -10.92 12.33 -20.02
C ASN A 387 -11.39 13.78 -19.99
N ALA A 388 -10.63 14.66 -19.33
CA ALA A 388 -10.83 16.09 -19.36
C ALA A 388 -9.54 16.81 -19.77
N ARG A 389 -9.63 17.66 -20.80
CA ARG A 389 -8.54 18.53 -21.24
C ARG A 389 -8.95 19.98 -21.06
N TYR A 390 -8.16 20.72 -20.30
CA TYR A 390 -8.53 22.04 -19.80
C TYR A 390 -7.71 23.17 -20.43
N ILE A 391 -8.35 24.32 -20.69
CA ILE A 391 -7.71 25.58 -21.10
C ILE A 391 -8.29 26.72 -20.21
N GLU A 392 -7.43 27.30 -19.36
CA GLU A 392 -7.49 28.65 -18.73
C GLU A 392 -8.84 29.14 -18.15
N ASP A 393 -9.13 28.84 -16.88
CA ASP A 393 -10.14 29.58 -16.11
C ASP A 393 -10.03 29.26 -14.60
N GLU A 394 -10.37 30.20 -13.74
CA GLU A 394 -9.94 30.23 -12.31
C GLU A 394 -11.01 29.78 -11.28
N TYR A 395 -12.27 29.48 -11.65
CA TYR A 395 -13.37 29.63 -10.67
C TYR A 395 -14.32 28.45 -10.33
N ASN A 396 -14.06 27.17 -10.62
CA ASN A 396 -15.02 26.10 -10.23
C ASN A 396 -14.38 24.80 -9.73
N ASP A 397 -15.07 24.09 -8.82
CA ASP A 397 -14.79 22.70 -8.42
C ASP A 397 -15.01 21.78 -9.63
N ARG A 398 -13.92 21.25 -10.19
CA ARG A 398 -13.95 20.42 -11.40
C ARG A 398 -13.54 18.99 -11.08
N ASN A 399 -14.40 18.06 -11.47
CA ASN A 399 -14.22 16.65 -11.18
C ASN A 399 -14.11 15.84 -12.47
N THR A 400 -13.06 15.03 -12.58
CA THR A 400 -12.96 14.01 -13.64
C THR A 400 -13.04 12.66 -12.95
N ILE A 401 -14.16 11.95 -13.11
CA ILE A 401 -14.43 10.73 -12.34
C ILE A 401 -14.99 9.61 -13.21
N ALA A 402 -14.37 8.42 -13.22
CA ALA A 402 -14.94 7.31 -14.01
C ALA A 402 -16.24 6.76 -13.39
N LEU A 403 -16.28 6.49 -12.08
CA LEU A 403 -17.47 6.07 -11.35
C LEU A 403 -17.72 6.99 -10.15
N TYR A 404 -18.87 7.68 -10.12
CA TYR A 404 -19.24 8.58 -9.04
C TYR A 404 -20.60 8.25 -8.44
N ALA A 405 -20.64 8.04 -7.12
CA ALA A 405 -21.85 7.88 -6.33
C ALA A 405 -21.89 8.90 -5.17
N ASN A 406 -23.02 9.58 -4.97
CA ASN A 406 -23.11 10.65 -3.96
C ASN A 406 -23.96 10.31 -2.71
N ASP A 407 -24.58 9.14 -2.66
CA ASP A 407 -25.42 8.69 -1.53
C ASP A 407 -24.76 7.54 -0.73
N SER A 408 -25.36 7.22 0.40
CA SER A 408 -24.96 6.24 1.41
C SER A 408 -24.77 4.80 0.93
N PHE A 409 -25.40 4.40 -0.17
CA PHE A 409 -25.25 3.05 -0.72
C PHE A 409 -23.94 2.84 -1.50
N GLY A 410 -23.27 3.93 -1.91
CA GLY A 410 -21.95 3.91 -2.55
C GLY A 410 -21.89 3.17 -3.89
N ILE A 411 -20.75 2.49 -4.14
CA ILE A 411 -20.48 1.71 -5.36
C ILE A 411 -20.36 0.23 -4.97
N GLN A 412 -21.16 -0.62 -5.61
CA GLN A 412 -21.12 -2.07 -5.42
C GLN A 412 -20.92 -2.76 -6.76
N ILE A 413 -19.86 -3.54 -6.89
CA ILE A 413 -19.55 -4.39 -8.04
C ILE A 413 -19.52 -5.84 -7.52
N GLY A 414 -20.49 -6.65 -7.92
CA GLY A 414 -20.66 -8.03 -7.45
C GLY A 414 -19.62 -8.99 -8.03
N GLY A 415 -19.26 -8.79 -9.31
CA GLY A 415 -18.10 -9.42 -9.95
C GLY A 415 -16.80 -8.67 -9.67
N GLY A 416 -15.85 -8.73 -10.59
CA GLY A 416 -14.57 -8.01 -10.57
C GLY A 416 -14.46 -6.95 -11.68
N ILE A 417 -13.32 -6.27 -11.72
CA ILE A 417 -12.95 -5.30 -12.76
C ILE A 417 -11.83 -5.92 -13.59
N SER A 418 -12.14 -6.41 -14.78
CA SER A 418 -11.16 -6.96 -15.72
C SER A 418 -10.86 -6.04 -16.90
N GLY A 419 -11.75 -5.10 -17.22
CA GLY A 419 -11.52 -3.99 -18.13
C GLY A 419 -10.74 -2.86 -17.49
N ASN A 420 -10.26 -1.90 -18.27
CA ASN A 420 -9.49 -0.78 -17.74
C ASN A 420 -10.41 0.35 -17.25
N ILE A 421 -10.09 0.94 -16.11
CA ILE A 421 -10.66 2.21 -15.69
C ILE A 421 -9.61 3.30 -15.87
N SER A 422 -9.82 4.21 -16.80
CA SER A 422 -8.86 5.25 -17.14
C SER A 422 -9.45 6.65 -16.92
N VAL A 423 -8.79 7.45 -16.12
CA VAL A 423 -9.13 8.84 -15.88
C VAL A 423 -7.94 9.72 -16.19
N GLN A 424 -8.11 10.65 -17.11
CA GLN A 424 -7.05 11.58 -17.49
C GLN A 424 -7.55 13.02 -17.39
N GLN A 425 -6.96 13.80 -16.50
CA GLN A 425 -7.16 15.25 -16.43
C GLN A 425 -5.86 15.98 -16.75
N LYS A 426 -5.85 16.72 -17.86
CA LYS A 426 -4.73 17.58 -18.24
C LYS A 426 -5.10 19.04 -18.03
N ASN A 427 -4.66 19.60 -16.91
CA ASN A 427 -4.77 21.04 -16.64
C ASN A 427 -3.53 21.77 -17.13
N TYR A 428 -3.74 22.91 -17.80
CA TYR A 428 -2.69 23.81 -18.26
C TYR A 428 -2.44 24.99 -17.31
N ASP A 429 -3.37 25.21 -16.38
CA ASP A 429 -3.39 26.38 -15.50
C ASP A 429 -2.86 26.05 -14.11
N LYS A 430 -2.06 26.96 -13.55
CA LYS A 430 -1.32 26.74 -12.32
C LYS A 430 -2.19 26.90 -11.07
N ASP A 431 -3.26 27.71 -11.08
CA ASP A 431 -3.88 28.21 -9.83
C ASP A 431 -5.13 27.45 -9.30
N ASN A 432 -5.42 26.23 -9.77
CA ASN A 432 -6.68 25.53 -9.46
C ASN A 432 -6.64 24.64 -8.19
N ASN A 433 -6.96 25.22 -7.03
CA ASN A 433 -6.89 24.57 -5.69
C ASN A 433 -8.08 23.66 -5.28
N GLY A 434 -9.04 23.35 -6.16
CA GLY A 434 -10.24 22.58 -5.78
C GLY A 434 -10.58 21.40 -6.69
N THR A 435 -9.68 21.03 -7.60
CA THR A 435 -10.00 20.04 -8.63
C THR A 435 -9.72 18.62 -8.12
N LYS A 436 -10.62 17.68 -8.43
CA LYS A 436 -10.55 16.29 -7.95
C LYS A 436 -10.56 15.31 -9.14
N THR A 437 -9.60 14.40 -9.19
CA THR A 437 -9.55 13.34 -10.22
C THR A 437 -9.57 11.97 -9.58
N TYR A 438 -10.62 11.18 -9.86
CA TYR A 438 -10.80 9.87 -9.25
C TYR A 438 -11.20 8.79 -10.25
N ALA A 439 -10.67 7.57 -10.16
CA ALA A 439 -11.27 6.47 -10.92
C ALA A 439 -12.62 6.05 -10.31
N MET A 440 -12.69 5.91 -8.99
CA MET A 440 -13.92 5.63 -8.26
C MET A 440 -14.04 6.55 -7.05
N TYR A 441 -15.20 7.19 -6.90
CA TYR A 441 -15.45 8.12 -5.81
C TYR A 441 -16.85 7.95 -5.23
N THR A 442 -16.92 7.84 -3.92
CA THR A 442 -18.17 7.89 -3.14
C THR A 442 -18.11 9.03 -2.15
N GLU A 443 -19.19 9.81 -2.01
CA GLU A 443 -19.22 10.96 -1.08
C GLU A 443 -19.72 10.59 0.32
N ASN A 444 -20.63 9.61 0.41
CA ASN A 444 -21.34 9.26 1.66
C ASN A 444 -21.48 7.75 1.90
N GLY A 445 -20.87 6.91 1.05
CA GLY A 445 -21.03 5.45 1.08
C GLY A 445 -19.74 4.69 0.85
N GLY A 446 -19.74 3.38 1.11
CA GLY A 446 -18.59 2.49 0.86
C GLY A 446 -18.40 2.10 -0.61
N ILE A 447 -17.24 1.52 -0.91
CA ILE A 447 -16.94 0.91 -2.21
C ILE A 447 -16.71 -0.58 -2.00
N LYS A 448 -17.47 -1.43 -2.69
CA LYS A 448 -17.35 -2.89 -2.60
C LYS A 448 -17.13 -3.50 -3.97
N ILE A 449 -16.04 -4.26 -4.11
CA ILE A 449 -15.68 -5.01 -5.32
C ILE A 449 -15.54 -6.48 -4.94
N GLY A 450 -16.47 -7.30 -5.42
CA GLY A 450 -16.56 -8.73 -5.18
C GLY A 450 -15.78 -9.56 -6.21
N GLY A 451 -16.28 -10.78 -6.46
CA GLY A 451 -15.80 -11.68 -7.51
C GLY A 451 -14.29 -11.87 -7.57
N ASN A 452 -13.73 -11.67 -8.76
CA ASN A 452 -12.30 -11.81 -9.05
C ASN A 452 -11.45 -10.59 -8.64
N GLY A 453 -12.04 -9.59 -7.97
CA GLY A 453 -11.35 -8.37 -7.59
C GLY A 453 -10.96 -7.49 -8.79
N ILE A 454 -9.80 -6.83 -8.72
CA ILE A 454 -9.28 -5.94 -9.79
C ILE A 454 -8.21 -6.71 -10.58
N THR A 455 -8.53 -7.12 -11.81
CA THR A 455 -7.60 -7.77 -12.75
C THR A 455 -7.28 -6.88 -13.97
N GLY A 456 -8.09 -5.85 -14.23
CA GLY A 456 -7.82 -4.79 -15.20
C GLY A 456 -7.07 -3.61 -14.58
N ALA A 457 -6.44 -2.78 -15.42
CA ALA A 457 -5.65 -1.65 -14.92
C ALA A 457 -6.56 -0.46 -14.53
N ILE A 458 -6.25 0.19 -13.41
CA ILE A 458 -6.83 1.48 -13.03
C ILE A 458 -5.77 2.56 -13.23
N ASN A 459 -5.98 3.47 -14.17
CA ASN A 459 -5.04 4.52 -14.52
C ASN A 459 -5.65 5.89 -14.23
N VAL A 460 -5.06 6.66 -13.33
CA VAL A 460 -5.47 8.02 -13.01
C VAL A 460 -4.28 8.96 -13.22
N ILE A 461 -4.41 9.87 -14.19
CA ILE A 461 -3.37 10.86 -14.51
C ILE A 461 -3.97 12.24 -14.35
N SER A 462 -3.37 13.08 -13.53
CA SER A 462 -3.97 14.35 -13.10
C SER A 462 -2.91 15.39 -12.80
N ASN A 463 -3.25 16.67 -12.98
CA ASN A 463 -2.48 17.83 -12.52
C ASN A 463 -3.21 18.57 -11.38
N ASN A 464 -4.11 17.87 -10.69
CA ASN A 464 -5.00 18.49 -9.70
C ASN A 464 -4.43 18.48 -8.28
N SER A 465 -5.05 19.26 -7.40
CA SER A 465 -4.75 19.31 -5.97
C SER A 465 -5.04 17.99 -5.24
N GLU A 466 -6.00 17.21 -5.72
CA GLU A 466 -6.32 15.90 -5.16
C GLU A 466 -6.56 14.86 -6.26
N THR A 467 -5.83 13.75 -6.21
CA THR A 467 -5.94 12.66 -7.18
C THR A 467 -5.96 11.32 -6.45
N ALA A 468 -6.93 10.46 -6.74
CA ALA A 468 -6.95 9.11 -6.18
C ALA A 468 -7.40 8.04 -7.20
N ALA A 469 -6.97 6.78 -7.08
CA ALA A 469 -7.63 5.72 -7.84
C ALA A 469 -9.00 5.41 -7.24
N ILE A 470 -9.05 5.17 -5.94
CA ILE A 470 -10.28 4.83 -5.22
C ILE A 470 -10.40 5.74 -4.01
N LYS A 471 -11.50 6.48 -3.89
CA LYS A 471 -11.78 7.31 -2.71
C LYS A 471 -13.18 7.07 -2.18
N ALA A 472 -13.27 6.74 -0.89
CA ALA A 472 -14.51 6.76 -0.13
C ALA A 472 -14.47 7.88 0.89
N ASP A 473 -15.31 8.89 0.68
CA ASP A 473 -15.46 10.06 1.54
C ASP A 473 -16.60 9.82 2.54
N ASN A 474 -16.66 10.66 3.57
CA ASN A 474 -17.81 10.70 4.46
C ASN A 474 -18.21 12.13 4.78
N TYR A 475 -18.96 12.75 3.88
CA TYR A 475 -19.57 14.05 4.13
C TYR A 475 -20.87 13.92 4.95
N ILE A 476 -20.84 13.25 6.11
CA ILE A 476 -21.99 13.27 7.03
C ILE A 476 -22.00 14.61 7.76
N HIS A 477 -22.99 15.44 7.39
CA HIS A 477 -23.33 16.68 8.08
C HIS A 477 -24.01 16.33 9.42
N ASP A 478 -23.18 16.18 10.47
CA ASP A 478 -23.46 16.40 11.91
C ASP A 478 -24.95 16.26 12.34
N ASP A 479 -25.50 15.04 12.48
CA ASP A 479 -26.48 14.67 13.54
C ASP A 479 -27.14 13.27 13.45
N ASP A 480 -27.08 12.53 12.32
CA ASP A 480 -27.84 11.26 12.20
C ASP A 480 -26.96 9.98 12.26
N THR A 481 -27.33 9.07 13.17
CA THR A 481 -26.66 7.80 13.54
C THR A 481 -26.73 6.70 12.47
N VAL A 482 -26.52 7.03 11.19
CA VAL A 482 -26.55 6.01 10.14
C VAL A 482 -25.20 5.28 10.12
N ASN A 483 -25.22 3.98 10.41
CA ASN A 483 -24.09 3.05 10.28
C ASN A 483 -23.69 2.89 8.81
N ASN A 484 -23.15 3.93 8.19
CA ASN A 484 -22.61 3.85 6.85
C ASN A 484 -21.17 3.34 6.96
N ASP A 485 -20.97 2.06 6.63
CA ASP A 485 -19.65 1.48 6.44
C ASP A 485 -19.00 2.13 5.20
N ASN A 486 -18.40 3.31 5.37
CA ASN A 486 -17.58 3.99 4.34
C ASN A 486 -16.25 3.29 4.05
N SER A 487 -16.27 1.97 4.22
CA SER A 487 -15.21 1.04 3.94
C SER A 487 -14.99 0.87 2.44
N ILE A 488 -13.75 0.62 2.07
CA ILE A 488 -13.37 0.10 0.76
C ILE A 488 -13.14 -1.40 0.95
N GLN A 489 -13.94 -2.24 0.32
CA GLN A 489 -13.85 -3.70 0.40
C GLN A 489 -13.52 -4.26 -0.98
N ILE A 490 -12.35 -4.87 -1.15
CA ILE A 490 -11.89 -5.43 -2.41
C ILE A 490 -11.50 -6.88 -2.20
N ALA A 491 -12.12 -7.81 -2.93
CA ALA A 491 -11.80 -9.23 -2.80
C ALA A 491 -10.32 -9.55 -3.12
N GLN A 492 -9.78 -8.98 -4.19
CA GLN A 492 -8.40 -9.22 -4.63
C GLN A 492 -7.90 -8.09 -5.54
N ILE A 493 -6.59 -7.85 -5.59
CA ILE A 493 -5.94 -7.00 -6.59
C ILE A 493 -4.88 -7.86 -7.28
N ASN A 494 -4.98 -8.00 -8.61
CA ASN A 494 -4.06 -8.79 -9.45
C ASN A 494 -3.52 -7.99 -10.64
N SER A 495 -3.65 -6.66 -10.60
CA SER A 495 -3.32 -5.79 -11.72
C SER A 495 -2.74 -4.45 -11.26
N GLN A 496 -2.53 -3.55 -12.20
CA GLN A 496 -1.90 -2.26 -11.97
C GLN A 496 -2.92 -1.19 -11.55
N ILE A 497 -2.62 -0.48 -10.47
CA ILE A 497 -3.27 0.77 -10.07
C ILE A 497 -2.22 1.87 -10.20
N ASN A 498 -2.33 2.68 -11.23
CA ASN A 498 -1.41 3.76 -11.53
C ASN A 498 -2.06 5.11 -11.23
N VAL A 499 -1.50 5.87 -10.30
CA VAL A 499 -1.93 7.23 -9.96
C VAL A 499 -0.76 8.17 -10.16
N ILE A 500 -0.88 9.10 -11.10
CA ILE A 500 0.14 10.10 -11.41
C ILE A 500 -0.48 11.48 -11.19
N SER A 501 0.10 12.25 -10.27
CA SER A 501 -0.33 13.59 -9.90
C SER A 501 0.80 14.61 -10.08
N GLY A 502 0.45 15.85 -10.47
CA GLY A 502 1.34 17.01 -10.36
C GLY A 502 2.43 17.15 -11.42
N ILE A 503 2.16 16.79 -12.67
CA ILE A 503 3.20 16.82 -13.73
C ILE A 503 3.73 18.25 -14.01
N ASP A 504 2.95 19.31 -13.70
CA ASP A 504 3.32 20.71 -14.01
C ASP A 504 2.82 21.77 -12.98
N SER A 505 2.32 21.39 -11.80
CA SER A 505 1.66 22.32 -10.86
C SER A 505 2.62 22.90 -9.81
N SER A 506 2.46 24.18 -9.49
CA SER A 506 3.14 24.88 -8.37
C SER A 506 2.45 24.68 -7.01
N TYR A 507 1.43 23.83 -6.93
CA TYR A 507 0.58 23.63 -5.74
C TYR A 507 0.62 22.19 -5.24
N ASN A 508 0.16 22.01 -3.98
CA ASN A 508 -0.01 20.74 -3.32
C ASN A 508 -0.90 19.79 -4.12
N ALA A 509 -0.29 18.86 -4.83
CA ALA A 509 -0.97 17.80 -5.54
C ALA A 509 -0.93 16.53 -4.68
N ASN A 510 -1.94 16.34 -3.84
CA ASN A 510 -2.10 15.11 -3.08
C ASN A 510 -2.45 13.95 -4.00
N ALA A 511 -1.83 12.80 -3.77
CA ALA A 511 -2.01 11.61 -4.59
C ALA A 511 -2.23 10.37 -3.71
N TYR A 512 -3.26 9.59 -4.01
CA TYR A 512 -3.65 8.42 -3.23
C TYR A 512 -3.88 7.22 -4.14
N GLY A 513 -3.33 6.05 -3.86
CA GLY A 513 -3.80 4.82 -4.50
C GLY A 513 -5.24 4.56 -4.06
N MET A 514 -5.44 4.41 -2.75
CA MET A 514 -6.77 4.29 -2.13
C MET A 514 -6.87 5.19 -0.89
N LYS A 515 -7.98 5.92 -0.73
CA LYS A 515 -8.29 6.74 0.45
C LYS A 515 -9.67 6.39 1.00
N ALA A 516 -9.76 6.02 2.27
CA ALA A 516 -11.02 5.98 3.01
C ALA A 516 -10.96 7.03 4.13
N GLU A 517 -11.75 8.11 4.02
CA GLU A 517 -11.70 9.18 5.02
C GLU A 517 -12.22 8.72 6.37
N GLN A 518 -13.27 7.90 6.36
CA GLN A 518 -13.80 7.26 7.55
C GLN A 518 -14.09 5.79 7.21
N GLY A 519 -13.71 4.86 8.08
CA GLY A 519 -13.91 3.43 7.86
C GLY A 519 -12.66 2.68 7.38
N THR A 520 -12.85 1.38 7.14
CA THR A 520 -11.77 0.42 6.93
C THR A 520 -11.48 0.21 5.44
N ILE A 521 -10.21 0.13 5.05
CA ILE A 521 -9.80 -0.46 3.77
C ILE A 521 -9.55 -1.94 4.02
N GLN A 522 -10.40 -2.81 3.48
CA GLN A 522 -10.27 -4.25 3.56
C GLN A 522 -9.98 -4.84 2.18
N ILE A 523 -8.83 -5.51 2.06
CA ILE A 523 -8.40 -6.19 0.84
C ILE A 523 -8.24 -7.68 1.16
N GLY A 524 -8.83 -8.57 0.37
CA GLY A 524 -8.62 -10.01 0.55
C GLY A 524 -7.17 -10.39 0.30
N SER A 525 -6.68 -10.18 -0.93
CA SER A 525 -5.27 -10.37 -1.30
C SER A 525 -4.74 -9.34 -2.31
N ILE A 526 -3.44 -9.11 -2.29
CA ILE A 526 -2.68 -8.36 -3.31
C ILE A 526 -1.76 -9.38 -3.99
N GLY A 527 -2.12 -9.86 -5.18
CA GLY A 527 -1.41 -10.92 -5.90
C GLY A 527 -0.02 -10.50 -6.40
N GLU A 528 0.81 -11.47 -6.78
CA GLU A 528 2.21 -11.29 -7.20
C GLU A 528 2.38 -10.29 -8.36
N ASP A 529 1.44 -10.27 -9.30
CA ASP A 529 1.44 -9.38 -10.46
C ASP A 529 0.85 -7.98 -10.18
N ALA A 530 0.28 -7.76 -8.99
CA ALA A 530 -0.35 -6.49 -8.65
C ALA A 530 0.69 -5.40 -8.40
N GLN A 531 0.44 -4.20 -8.93
CA GLN A 531 1.31 -3.05 -8.70
C GLN A 531 0.47 -1.81 -8.39
N ILE A 532 0.66 -1.20 -7.23
CA ILE A 532 0.06 0.09 -6.88
C ILE A 532 1.15 1.16 -6.99
N ASN A 533 1.15 1.89 -8.11
CA ASN A 533 2.12 2.93 -8.41
C ASN A 533 1.49 4.30 -8.15
N VAL A 534 1.96 5.02 -7.15
CA VAL A 534 1.46 6.37 -6.81
C VAL A 534 2.61 7.37 -6.90
N ILE A 535 2.54 8.26 -7.88
CA ILE A 535 3.56 9.26 -8.16
C ILE A 535 2.93 10.64 -7.97
N GLY A 536 3.39 11.39 -6.96
CA GLY A 536 3.04 12.80 -6.77
C GLY A 536 4.26 13.69 -6.99
N ARG A 537 4.30 14.40 -8.11
CA ARG A 537 5.41 15.32 -8.43
C ARG A 537 5.09 16.73 -7.94
N GLY A 538 6.04 17.32 -7.22
CA GLY A 538 6.06 18.76 -6.95
C GLY A 538 7.10 19.40 -7.86
N VAL A 539 6.69 20.27 -8.77
CA VAL A 539 7.65 21.04 -9.56
C VAL A 539 8.11 22.21 -8.71
N ASN A 540 9.41 22.29 -8.41
CA ASN A 540 10.00 23.50 -7.84
C ASN A 540 9.93 24.60 -8.91
N PRO A 541 9.12 25.66 -8.75
CA PRO A 541 9.11 26.74 -9.71
C PRO A 541 10.50 27.39 -9.71
N ASP A 542 11.18 27.40 -10.86
CA ASP A 542 12.47 28.07 -11.06
C ASP A 542 12.42 29.52 -10.50
N TYR A 543 12.87 29.70 -9.25
CA TYR A 543 12.71 30.94 -8.49
C TYR A 543 13.88 31.92 -8.72
N ASN A 544 14.41 31.98 -9.94
CA ASN A 544 15.67 32.67 -10.23
C ASN A 544 15.53 34.16 -10.61
N ASP A 545 14.32 34.72 -10.74
CA ASP A 545 14.17 36.05 -11.36
C ASP A 545 13.63 37.20 -10.48
N GLU A 546 13.18 36.98 -9.22
CA GLU A 546 12.68 38.07 -8.34
C GLU A 546 13.36 38.08 -6.95
N PRO A 547 14.33 38.98 -6.69
CA PRO A 547 15.18 38.93 -5.50
C PRO A 547 14.62 39.50 -4.18
N GLU A 548 13.34 39.89 -4.05
CA GLU A 548 12.89 40.63 -2.86
C GLU A 548 11.56 40.22 -2.18
N TYR A 549 10.84 39.19 -2.65
CA TYR A 549 9.61 38.75 -1.96
C TYR A 549 9.85 37.55 -1.02
N GLU A 550 9.30 37.66 0.20
CA GLU A 550 9.29 36.64 1.26
C GLU A 550 9.12 35.23 0.67
N LYS A 551 10.09 34.34 0.93
CA LYS A 551 10.09 32.97 0.42
C LYS A 551 8.76 32.29 0.80
N PRO A 552 7.86 32.01 -0.16
CA PRO A 552 6.60 31.36 0.15
C PRO A 552 6.93 29.98 0.73
N TYR A 553 6.30 29.64 1.87
CA TYR A 553 6.36 28.29 2.40
C TYR A 553 5.83 27.35 1.31
N ILE A 554 6.72 26.54 0.74
CA ILE A 554 6.33 25.47 -0.16
C ILE A 554 5.55 24.48 0.70
N TYR A 555 4.23 24.55 0.61
CA TYR A 555 3.41 23.45 1.07
C TYR A 555 3.77 22.25 0.17
N GLY A 556 3.93 21.06 0.75
CA GLY A 556 4.35 19.88 -0.02
C GLY A 556 3.20 18.92 -0.23
N ASN A 557 3.30 18.13 -1.30
CA ASN A 557 2.33 17.11 -1.69
C ASN A 557 2.31 15.97 -0.67
N HIS A 558 1.13 15.47 -0.31
CA HIS A 558 0.98 14.21 0.41
C HIS A 558 0.77 13.06 -0.57
N VAL A 559 1.58 12.00 -0.50
CA VAL A 559 1.53 10.89 -1.47
C VAL A 559 1.41 9.56 -0.72
N TYR A 560 0.30 8.86 -0.91
CA TYR A 560 0.04 7.59 -0.22
C TYR A 560 -0.37 6.47 -1.14
N GLY A 561 0.13 5.26 -0.90
CA GLY A 561 -0.38 4.05 -1.55
C GLY A 561 -1.79 3.74 -1.07
N LEU A 562 -1.93 3.39 0.21
CA LEU A 562 -3.19 3.17 0.91
C LEU A 562 -3.26 4.12 2.12
N ILE A 563 -4.37 4.82 2.30
CA ILE A 563 -4.59 5.68 3.47
C ILE A 563 -6.01 5.57 4.03
N THR A 564 -6.11 5.52 5.36
CA THR A 564 -7.37 5.81 6.07
C THR A 564 -7.22 7.08 6.92
N GLY A 565 -8.27 7.87 7.02
CA GLY A 565 -8.26 9.12 7.77
C GLY A 565 -7.57 10.28 7.04
N GLU A 566 -7.47 11.41 7.71
CA GLU A 566 -6.81 12.60 7.17
C GLU A 566 -5.28 12.50 7.30
N PRO A 567 -4.51 13.07 6.34
CA PRO A 567 -3.04 13.00 6.35
C PRO A 567 -2.39 13.53 7.64
N ASP A 568 -3.01 14.50 8.30
CA ASP A 568 -2.45 15.16 9.49
C ASP A 568 -3.15 14.73 10.79
N ASP A 569 -4.15 13.85 10.70
CA ASP A 569 -4.90 13.42 11.88
C ASP A 569 -4.10 12.37 12.65
N SER A 570 -3.82 12.69 13.92
CA SER A 570 -3.21 11.77 14.88
C SER A 570 -4.23 11.20 15.86
N SER A 571 -5.47 11.73 15.85
CA SER A 571 -6.58 11.23 16.65
C SER A 571 -7.31 10.13 15.90
N GLY A 572 -6.77 8.91 16.00
CA GLY A 572 -7.34 7.75 15.34
C GLY A 572 -8.79 7.47 15.75
N SER A 573 -9.70 7.45 14.77
CA SER A 573 -11.02 6.82 14.95
C SER A 573 -10.85 5.30 14.93
N PRO A 574 -11.47 4.54 15.85
CA PRO A 574 -11.29 3.09 15.94
C PRO A 574 -11.69 2.31 14.67
N ASP A 575 -12.49 2.92 13.79
CA ASP A 575 -13.01 2.29 12.58
C ASP A 575 -12.09 2.47 11.35
N GLN A 576 -11.02 3.26 11.45
CA GLN A 576 -10.10 3.59 10.36
C GLN A 576 -8.94 2.60 10.24
N ASN A 577 -9.25 1.33 9.93
CA ASN A 577 -8.25 0.26 9.84
C ASN A 577 -7.85 -0.04 8.38
N ILE A 578 -6.66 -0.58 8.17
CA ILE A 578 -6.27 -1.21 6.90
C ILE A 578 -6.04 -2.70 7.17
N VAL A 579 -6.82 -3.55 6.51
CA VAL A 579 -6.82 -5.00 6.74
C VAL A 579 -6.55 -5.73 5.42
N ILE A 580 -5.47 -6.51 5.37
CA ILE A 580 -5.17 -7.46 4.29
C ILE A 580 -5.36 -8.87 4.85
N THR A 581 -6.49 -9.52 4.52
CA THR A 581 -6.93 -10.72 5.24
C THR A 581 -6.20 -12.00 4.85
N ASP A 582 -5.68 -12.08 3.62
CA ASP A 582 -4.96 -13.24 3.11
C ASP A 582 -3.48 -12.88 2.86
N THR A 583 -3.05 -12.80 1.59
CA THR A 583 -1.64 -12.59 1.22
C THR A 583 -1.45 -11.25 0.50
N PHE A 584 -0.44 -10.50 0.93
CA PHE A 584 0.21 -9.45 0.17
C PHE A 584 1.46 -10.06 -0.48
N ALA A 585 1.45 -10.23 -1.80
CA ALA A 585 2.56 -10.70 -2.62
C ALA A 585 2.95 -9.72 -3.77
N GLY A 586 2.17 -8.67 -4.01
CA GLY A 586 2.41 -7.68 -5.08
C GLY A 586 3.36 -6.53 -4.69
N GLN A 587 3.26 -5.40 -5.38
CA GLN A 587 4.15 -4.25 -5.18
C GLN A 587 3.36 -2.97 -4.88
N ILE A 588 3.86 -2.14 -3.95
CA ILE A 588 3.40 -0.77 -3.75
C ILE A 588 4.59 0.16 -3.94
N ASN A 589 4.55 0.98 -5.00
CA ASN A 589 5.58 1.94 -5.35
C ASN A 589 5.03 3.35 -5.15
N VAL A 590 5.59 4.09 -4.20
CA VAL A 590 5.15 5.46 -3.91
C VAL A 590 6.31 6.44 -4.09
N THR A 591 6.12 7.41 -4.97
CA THR A 591 7.10 8.44 -5.27
C THR A 591 6.54 9.83 -4.98
N GLY A 592 7.19 10.60 -4.12
CA GLY A 592 6.70 11.93 -3.72
C GLY A 592 7.79 12.91 -3.28
N THR A 593 7.38 14.06 -2.74
CA THR A 593 8.30 15.08 -2.19
C THR A 593 8.15 15.30 -0.68
N ARG A 594 6.95 15.09 -0.11
CA ARG A 594 6.65 15.31 1.31
C ARG A 594 5.66 14.28 1.83
N ASN A 595 5.73 13.96 3.13
CA ASN A 595 4.78 13.10 3.86
C ASN A 595 4.27 11.92 3.04
N ILE A 596 5.19 11.02 2.71
CA ILE A 596 4.95 9.91 1.80
C ILE A 596 4.75 8.65 2.63
N ALA A 597 3.73 7.85 2.36
CA ALA A 597 3.65 6.51 2.93
C ALA A 597 3.10 5.47 1.96
N ALA A 598 3.64 4.25 1.95
CA ALA A 598 3.01 3.18 1.17
C ALA A 598 1.68 2.76 1.78
N ILE A 599 1.63 2.53 3.09
CA ILE A 599 0.40 2.23 3.83
C ILE A 599 0.35 3.09 5.08
N LYS A 600 -0.67 3.92 5.21
CA LYS A 600 -0.92 4.76 6.38
C LYS A 600 -2.32 4.50 6.94
N SER A 601 -2.40 4.02 8.18
CA SER A 601 -3.67 3.88 8.88
C SER A 601 -3.80 4.90 10.01
N ALA A 602 -4.99 5.46 10.17
CA ALA A 602 -5.35 6.29 11.30
C ALA A 602 -5.70 5.45 12.54
N ASN A 603 -5.76 4.13 12.45
CA ASN A 603 -5.88 3.24 13.60
C ASN A 603 -4.93 2.04 13.47
N ASN A 604 -5.41 0.88 13.00
CA ASN A 604 -4.63 -0.36 12.90
C ASN A 604 -4.27 -0.73 11.46
N ILE A 605 -3.11 -1.35 11.28
CA ILE A 605 -2.75 -2.11 10.07
C ILE A 605 -2.67 -3.59 10.44
N ASP A 606 -3.49 -4.42 9.82
CA ASP A 606 -3.49 -5.88 10.00
C ASP A 606 -3.15 -6.56 8.66
N ILE A 607 -2.04 -7.29 8.59
CA ILE A 607 -1.61 -8.04 7.41
C ILE A 607 -1.39 -9.50 7.82
N ASN A 608 -2.21 -10.42 7.33
CA ASN A 608 -2.03 -11.83 7.64
C ASN A 608 -0.68 -12.35 7.07
N ASN A 609 -0.43 -12.22 5.76
CA ASN A 609 0.81 -12.71 5.17
C ASN A 609 1.46 -11.71 4.19
N PHE A 610 2.56 -11.07 4.57
CA PHE A 610 3.40 -10.25 3.70
C PHE A 610 4.46 -11.14 3.03
N ALA A 611 4.09 -11.83 1.95
CA ALA A 611 4.84 -12.94 1.34
C ALA A 611 5.75 -12.48 0.19
N GLU A 612 6.88 -13.15 -0.03
CA GLU A 612 7.69 -12.97 -1.25
C GLU A 612 6.85 -13.25 -2.51
N PRO A 613 6.93 -12.43 -3.58
CA PRO A 613 7.88 -11.34 -3.84
C PRO A 613 7.36 -9.95 -3.44
N ALA A 614 6.53 -9.85 -2.39
CA ALA A 614 5.97 -8.57 -1.97
C ALA A 614 7.05 -7.52 -1.79
N SER A 615 6.81 -6.32 -2.31
CA SER A 615 7.70 -5.19 -2.08
C SER A 615 6.95 -3.89 -1.87
N ILE A 616 7.46 -3.10 -0.92
CA ILE A 616 7.06 -1.71 -0.72
C ILE A 616 8.27 -0.85 -1.06
N ASN A 617 8.16 -0.03 -2.10
CA ASN A 617 9.20 0.91 -2.50
C ASN A 617 8.70 2.33 -2.29
N VAL A 618 9.35 3.10 -1.42
CA VAL A 618 9.00 4.50 -1.16
C VAL A 618 10.18 5.37 -1.54
N THR A 619 10.00 6.22 -2.54
CA THR A 619 11.07 7.05 -3.10
C THR A 619 10.73 8.53 -2.97
N THR A 620 11.69 9.34 -2.52
CA THR A 620 11.54 10.80 -2.52
C THR A 620 12.29 11.41 -3.70
N GLU A 621 11.63 12.18 -4.58
CA GLU A 621 12.30 12.77 -5.75
C GLU A 621 13.16 14.00 -5.35
N PHE A 622 12.69 14.88 -4.46
CA PHE A 622 13.41 16.07 -3.96
C PHE A 622 12.84 16.53 -2.61
N ALA A 623 13.64 16.48 -1.54
CA ALA A 623 13.30 17.07 -0.25
C ALA A 623 13.88 18.49 -0.18
N ASP A 624 13.04 19.52 -0.31
CA ASP A 624 13.48 20.90 -0.13
C ASP A 624 13.75 21.18 1.37
N TYR A 625 14.82 21.92 1.67
CA TYR A 625 15.50 21.98 2.97
C TYR A 625 14.77 22.84 4.05
N GLY A 626 13.46 23.01 3.96
CA GLY A 626 12.73 24.01 4.76
C GLY A 626 11.83 23.48 5.88
N SER A 627 11.34 22.23 5.81
CA SER A 627 10.35 21.72 6.75
C SER A 627 10.90 20.61 7.62
N SER A 628 10.94 20.81 8.94
CA SER A 628 11.36 19.84 9.96
C SER A 628 10.44 18.60 10.11
N GLN A 629 9.48 18.41 9.20
CA GLN A 629 8.45 17.36 9.28
C GLN A 629 8.27 16.69 7.90
N LEU A 630 9.33 16.10 7.37
CA LEU A 630 9.23 15.20 6.23
C LEU A 630 9.19 13.76 6.75
N GLY A 631 7.97 13.21 6.84
CA GLY A 631 7.78 11.80 7.15
C GLY A 631 7.82 10.95 5.88
N ILE A 632 8.66 9.92 5.84
CA ILE A 632 8.70 8.94 4.75
C ILE A 632 8.49 7.57 5.37
N TYR A 633 7.39 6.89 5.05
CA TYR A 633 6.98 5.69 5.75
C TYR A 633 6.71 4.52 4.82
N GLY A 634 7.14 3.31 5.18
CA GLY A 634 6.65 2.10 4.53
C GLY A 634 5.23 1.81 5.02
N LEU A 635 5.16 1.36 6.27
CA LEU A 635 3.93 1.12 7.02
C LEU A 635 3.88 2.10 8.20
N VAL A 636 2.77 2.83 8.38
CA VAL A 636 2.57 3.70 9.54
C VAL A 636 1.15 3.62 10.08
N ALA A 637 1.00 3.37 11.38
CA ALA A 637 -0.29 3.26 12.06
C ALA A 637 -0.35 4.17 13.30
N ALA A 638 -1.47 4.85 13.52
CA ALA A 638 -1.68 5.66 14.72
C ALA A 638 -2.00 4.83 15.97
N HIS A 639 -2.27 3.53 15.84
CA HIS A 639 -2.41 2.63 16.97
C HIS A 639 -1.51 1.39 16.83
N GLN A 640 -1.98 0.27 16.25
CA GLN A 640 -1.22 -0.98 16.20
C GLN A 640 -0.88 -1.44 14.78
N ILE A 641 0.20 -2.20 14.64
CA ILE A 641 0.50 -2.97 13.42
C ILE A 641 0.61 -4.45 13.79
N ASN A 642 -0.18 -5.30 13.14
CA ASN A 642 -0.13 -6.75 13.30
C ASN A 642 0.23 -7.41 11.95
N ILE A 643 1.29 -8.22 11.93
CA ILE A 643 1.74 -8.95 10.73
C ILE A 643 1.99 -10.42 11.11
N ASP A 644 1.20 -11.39 10.65
CA ASP A 644 1.43 -12.78 11.09
C ASP A 644 2.70 -13.38 10.47
N GLN A 645 2.95 -13.14 9.19
CA GLN A 645 4.20 -13.54 8.52
C GLN A 645 4.78 -12.41 7.67
N PHE A 646 6.05 -12.08 7.90
CA PHE A 646 6.79 -11.08 7.14
C PHE A 646 7.91 -11.76 6.35
N SER A 647 7.80 -11.79 5.03
CA SER A 647 8.73 -12.42 4.08
C SER A 647 9.11 -11.55 2.87
N GLY A 648 8.43 -10.42 2.65
CA GLY A 648 8.71 -9.49 1.55
C GLY A 648 9.70 -8.38 1.91
N ASP A 649 9.85 -7.40 1.02
CA ASP A 649 10.80 -6.31 1.16
C ASP A 649 10.12 -4.95 1.42
N ILE A 650 10.75 -4.12 2.25
CA ILE A 650 10.41 -2.69 2.38
C ILE A 650 11.68 -1.89 2.14
N ASN A 651 11.69 -1.11 1.06
CA ASN A 651 12.81 -0.29 0.62
C ASN A 651 12.39 1.19 0.59
N ILE A 652 13.07 2.02 1.39
CA ILE A 652 12.85 3.47 1.40
C ILE A 652 14.08 4.17 0.84
N GLN A 653 13.92 4.92 -0.25
CA GLN A 653 15.00 5.63 -0.90
C GLN A 653 14.78 7.14 -0.82
N GLY A 654 15.69 7.82 -0.12
CA GLY A 654 15.72 9.26 -0.02
C GLY A 654 16.74 9.81 -1.01
N ARG A 655 16.31 10.44 -2.11
CA ARG A 655 17.28 11.09 -3.00
C ARG A 655 17.77 12.40 -2.38
N PHE A 656 18.95 12.35 -1.78
CA PHE A 656 19.63 13.52 -1.23
C PHE A 656 20.56 14.14 -2.26
N THR A 657 20.41 15.45 -2.51
CA THR A 657 21.41 16.22 -3.25
C THR A 657 22.21 16.99 -2.22
N PRO A 658 23.47 16.62 -1.92
CA PRO A 658 24.32 17.38 -1.02
C PRO A 658 24.46 18.81 -1.57
N ILE A 659 24.07 19.83 -0.80
CA ILE A 659 24.35 21.22 -1.17
C ILE A 659 25.70 21.57 -0.55
N ASP A 660 26.77 21.47 -1.35
CA ASP A 660 28.16 21.74 -0.92
C ASP A 660 28.40 23.20 -0.43
N GLU A 661 27.44 24.11 -0.60
CA GLU A 661 27.65 25.56 -0.44
C GLU A 661 27.05 26.19 0.84
N VAL A 662 26.41 25.44 1.75
CA VAL A 662 25.84 26.02 3.00
C VAL A 662 26.42 25.35 4.26
N PRO A 663 27.59 25.80 4.77
CA PRO A 663 28.33 25.14 5.86
C PRO A 663 27.68 25.10 7.25
N ASN A 664 26.42 25.52 7.42
CA ASN A 664 25.79 25.73 8.75
C ASN A 664 24.31 25.26 8.85
N LEU A 665 23.78 24.50 7.89
CA LEU A 665 22.41 23.96 7.97
C LEU A 665 22.43 22.46 8.32
N ASP A 666 22.95 22.13 9.49
CA ASP A 666 23.15 20.73 9.94
C ASP A 666 21.85 19.98 10.30
N PHE A 667 20.67 20.59 10.24
CA PHE A 667 19.53 20.14 11.05
C PHE A 667 18.27 19.62 10.35
N ILE A 668 18.21 19.56 9.02
CA ILE A 668 16.97 19.14 8.32
C ILE A 668 17.28 17.93 7.44
N ARG A 669 17.31 16.74 8.05
CA ARG A 669 17.30 15.46 7.34
C ARG A 669 15.90 14.83 7.51
N PRO A 670 15.26 14.32 6.44
CA PRO A 670 13.95 13.70 6.53
C PRO A 670 14.00 12.43 7.37
N HIS A 671 12.87 12.13 8.01
CA HIS A 671 12.71 10.97 8.89
C HIS A 671 12.10 9.82 8.08
N GLY A 672 12.94 8.96 7.52
CA GLY A 672 12.51 7.72 6.89
C GLY A 672 12.32 6.60 7.92
N THR A 673 11.12 6.02 8.02
CA THR A 673 10.84 4.86 8.89
C THR A 673 10.15 3.75 8.11
N ALA A 674 10.68 2.52 8.10
CA ALA A 674 10.08 1.45 7.31
C ALA A 674 8.76 0.96 7.90
N VAL A 675 8.70 0.73 9.22
CA VAL A 675 7.50 0.31 9.93
C VAL A 675 7.37 1.12 11.22
N GLN A 676 6.25 1.84 11.40
CA GLN A 676 5.99 2.64 12.59
C GLN A 676 4.58 2.44 13.16
N ALA A 677 4.47 2.24 14.47
CA ALA A 677 3.19 2.31 15.19
C ALA A 677 3.30 3.21 16.43
N MET A 678 2.25 3.97 16.72
CA MET A 678 2.20 4.81 17.93
C MET A 678 1.82 4.01 19.21
N SER A 679 1.34 2.78 19.06
CA SER A 679 1.19 1.78 20.12
C SER A 679 2.05 0.56 19.78
N ASP A 680 1.47 -0.64 19.72
CA ASP A 680 2.23 -1.89 19.62
C ASP A 680 2.48 -2.32 18.18
N ILE A 681 3.59 -3.01 17.96
CA ILE A 681 3.85 -3.76 16.74
C ILE A 681 3.97 -5.23 17.11
N ASN A 682 3.13 -6.08 16.52
CA ASN A 682 3.18 -7.53 16.69
C ASN A 682 3.50 -8.20 15.35
N ILE A 683 4.60 -8.93 15.30
CA ILE A 683 4.99 -9.73 14.13
C ILE A 683 5.02 -11.20 14.55
N GLY A 684 4.32 -12.05 13.80
CA GLY A 684 4.33 -13.49 14.05
C GLY A 684 5.71 -14.06 13.77
N SER A 685 6.15 -14.08 12.51
CA SER A 685 7.53 -14.41 12.09
C SER A 685 8.12 -13.38 11.13
N PHE A 686 9.44 -13.19 11.19
CA PHE A 686 10.20 -12.35 10.26
C PHE A 686 11.19 -13.24 9.49
N ASN A 687 10.79 -13.72 8.32
CA ASN A 687 11.41 -14.83 7.60
C ASN A 687 12.72 -14.42 6.89
N GLU A 688 13.51 -15.41 6.46
CA GLU A 688 14.87 -15.19 5.88
C GLU A 688 14.90 -14.32 4.62
N SER A 689 13.84 -14.35 3.82
CA SER A 689 13.70 -13.54 2.61
C SER A 689 13.36 -12.08 2.93
N ALA A 690 12.86 -11.77 4.13
CA ALA A 690 12.42 -10.43 4.48
C ALA A 690 13.59 -9.46 4.56
N THR A 691 13.50 -8.34 3.84
CA THR A 691 14.48 -7.25 3.93
C THR A 691 13.81 -5.91 4.20
N ILE A 692 14.21 -5.24 5.26
CA ILE A 692 13.95 -3.81 5.45
C ILE A 692 15.24 -3.06 5.11
N GLY A 693 15.20 -2.11 4.19
CA GLY A 693 16.42 -1.44 3.70
C GLY A 693 16.21 -0.04 3.13
N GLY A 694 17.33 0.58 2.77
CA GLY A 694 17.40 1.89 2.12
C GLY A 694 17.89 3.01 3.04
N ASP A 695 17.59 4.25 2.67
CA ASP A 695 18.04 5.49 3.33
C ASP A 695 17.17 5.81 4.56
N LEU A 696 17.01 4.81 5.41
CA LEU A 696 16.18 4.84 6.60
C LEU A 696 16.88 5.58 7.74
N HIS A 697 16.10 6.35 8.51
CA HIS A 697 16.45 6.75 9.86
C HIS A 697 16.09 5.62 10.82
N THR A 698 14.96 4.94 10.62
CA THR A 698 14.53 3.83 11.46
C THR A 698 14.00 2.65 10.66
N GLY A 699 14.41 1.42 11.00
CA GLY A 699 13.83 0.20 10.44
C GLY A 699 12.42 -0.01 10.99
N ILE A 700 12.33 -0.50 12.23
CA ILE A 700 11.06 -0.77 12.91
C ILE A 700 10.96 0.10 14.18
N LEU A 701 9.87 0.85 14.33
CA LEU A 701 9.62 1.75 15.46
C LEU A 701 8.24 1.54 16.07
N SER A 702 8.20 0.97 17.27
CA SER A 702 7.01 0.89 18.11
C SER A 702 7.12 1.91 19.26
N HIS A 703 6.16 2.82 19.38
CA HIS A 703 6.08 3.68 20.57
C HIS A 703 5.47 2.95 21.79
N GLY A 704 4.77 1.84 21.57
CA GLY A 704 4.36 0.86 22.57
C GLY A 704 5.35 -0.31 22.62
N LYS A 705 4.83 -1.53 22.73
CA LYS A 705 5.63 -2.76 22.75
C LYS A 705 5.84 -3.33 21.34
N LEU A 706 7.07 -3.74 21.03
CA LEU A 706 7.37 -4.54 19.85
C LEU A 706 7.52 -6.02 20.25
N THR A 707 6.74 -6.90 19.62
CA THR A 707 6.83 -8.35 19.85
C THR A 707 7.00 -9.10 18.54
N ILE A 708 8.07 -9.90 18.42
CA ILE A 708 8.24 -10.92 17.38
C ILE A 708 8.09 -12.30 18.04
N THR A 709 6.95 -12.96 17.78
CA THR A 709 6.53 -14.13 18.57
C THR A 709 7.24 -15.43 18.20
N ASN A 710 7.68 -15.57 16.95
CA ASN A 710 8.44 -16.71 16.44
C ASN A 710 9.87 -16.24 16.08
N ASP A 711 10.42 -16.78 15.00
CA ASP A 711 11.79 -16.52 14.58
C ASP A 711 11.92 -15.16 13.88
N PHE A 712 12.98 -14.44 14.22
CA PHE A 712 13.52 -13.34 13.43
C PHE A 712 14.73 -13.86 12.66
N ALA A 713 14.63 -13.92 11.33
CA ALA A 713 15.58 -14.54 10.43
C ALA A 713 15.95 -13.68 9.21
N GLY A 714 15.22 -12.59 8.97
CA GLY A 714 15.45 -11.64 7.88
C GLY A 714 16.49 -10.56 8.19
N LYS A 715 16.50 -9.51 7.37
CA LYS A 715 17.51 -8.46 7.36
C LYS A 715 16.92 -7.07 7.60
N VAL A 716 17.58 -6.26 8.41
CA VAL A 716 17.25 -4.85 8.64
C VAL A 716 18.50 -4.01 8.42
N PHE A 717 18.49 -3.20 7.36
CA PHE A 717 19.56 -2.31 6.94
C PHE A 717 19.11 -0.85 7.10
N VAL A 718 19.81 -0.07 7.92
CA VAL A 718 19.46 1.33 8.21
C VAL A 718 20.71 2.19 8.04
N GLY A 719 20.63 3.22 7.18
CA GLY A 719 21.81 4.01 6.79
C GLY A 719 22.88 3.22 6.03
N VAL A 720 22.49 2.06 5.47
CA VAL A 720 23.35 1.24 4.64
C VAL A 720 22.58 0.94 3.36
N THR A 721 23.06 1.49 2.26
CA THR A 721 22.49 1.28 0.93
C THR A 721 23.48 0.44 0.14
N GLN A 722 23.02 -0.46 -0.71
CA GLN A 722 23.90 -1.20 -1.62
C GLN A 722 23.85 -0.55 -2.99
N ASP A 723 25.00 -0.35 -3.63
CA ASP A 723 25.06 0.03 -5.03
C ASP A 723 24.59 -1.13 -5.93
N GLU A 724 24.48 -0.88 -7.24
CA GLU A 724 24.09 -1.89 -8.24
C GLU A 724 25.02 -3.11 -8.30
N ASN A 725 26.22 -3.03 -7.72
CA ASN A 725 27.19 -4.12 -7.63
C ASN A 725 27.14 -4.84 -6.27
N GLY A 726 26.25 -4.43 -5.36
CA GLY A 726 26.16 -4.93 -4.00
C GLY A 726 27.21 -4.35 -3.05
N ASN A 727 27.97 -3.33 -3.46
CA ASN A 727 28.90 -2.64 -2.56
C ASN A 727 28.11 -1.78 -1.58
N GLU A 728 28.52 -1.79 -0.32
CA GLU A 728 27.89 -0.97 0.70
C GLU A 728 28.29 0.50 0.53
N LEU A 729 27.29 1.34 0.26
CA LEU A 729 27.32 2.78 0.37
C LEU A 729 26.77 3.15 1.74
N ILE A 730 27.64 3.69 2.59
CA ILE A 730 27.24 4.16 3.91
C ILE A 730 26.57 5.52 3.75
N MET A 731 25.27 5.56 3.99
CA MET A 731 24.52 6.81 4.09
C MET A 731 24.31 7.09 5.57
N GLN A 732 24.83 8.19 6.06
CA GLN A 732 24.84 8.45 7.48
C GLN A 732 23.65 9.35 7.85
N PRO A 733 22.44 8.86 8.19
CA PRO A 733 21.42 9.71 8.80
C PRO A 733 21.95 10.20 10.16
N PHE A 734 21.54 11.38 10.61
CA PHE A 734 22.04 11.93 11.88
C PHE A 734 21.81 10.98 13.06
N TYR A 735 20.63 10.35 13.06
CA TYR A 735 20.21 9.30 13.97
C TYR A 735 19.80 8.08 13.14
N ALA A 736 20.29 6.89 13.50
CA ALA A 736 19.96 5.63 12.84
C ALA A 736 19.48 4.60 13.87
N ARG A 737 18.33 3.95 13.66
CA ARG A 737 17.79 2.91 14.55
C ARG A 737 17.39 1.68 13.75
N GLY A 738 17.94 0.51 14.05
CA GLY A 738 17.51 -0.74 13.44
C GLY A 738 16.09 -1.08 13.86
N ILE A 739 15.95 -1.48 15.12
CA ILE A 739 14.67 -1.91 15.72
C ILE A 739 14.48 -1.18 17.06
N ALA A 740 13.31 -0.60 17.29
CA ALA A 740 13.02 0.13 18.52
C ALA A 740 11.59 -0.12 19.03
N GLY A 741 11.47 -0.42 20.33
CA GLY A 741 10.20 -0.53 21.06
C GLY A 741 10.28 0.23 22.38
N TYR A 742 9.57 1.35 22.54
CA TYR A 742 9.72 2.21 23.72
C TYR A 742 9.15 1.62 25.01
N GLN A 743 8.09 0.81 24.94
CA GLN A 743 7.54 0.09 26.10
C GLN A 743 8.01 -1.36 26.20
N GLY A 744 9.07 -1.73 25.45
CA GLY A 744 9.65 -3.06 25.48
C GLY A 744 9.78 -3.67 24.10
N THR A 745 10.81 -4.50 23.94
CA THR A 745 11.04 -5.31 22.75
C THR A 745 11.20 -6.77 23.16
N ALA A 746 10.49 -7.67 22.48
CA ALA A 746 10.57 -9.10 22.74
C ALA A 746 10.77 -9.89 21.45
N PHE A 747 11.73 -10.81 21.46
CA PHE A 747 11.96 -11.81 20.42
C PHE A 747 11.88 -13.20 21.03
N ASN A 748 11.37 -14.18 20.28
CA ASN A 748 11.56 -15.57 20.65
C ASN A 748 12.98 -16.02 20.31
N THR A 749 13.31 -16.11 19.02
CA THR A 749 14.61 -16.57 18.51
C THR A 749 15.13 -15.61 17.45
N PHE A 750 16.41 -15.22 17.53
CA PHE A 750 17.13 -14.48 16.50
C PHE A 750 18.07 -15.46 15.79
N THR A 751 17.73 -15.89 14.57
CA THR A 751 18.38 -17.03 13.89
C THR A 751 19.77 -16.68 13.34
N ASP A 752 20.51 -17.68 12.85
CA ASP A 752 21.82 -17.47 12.20
C ASP A 752 21.77 -16.54 10.96
N SER A 753 20.63 -16.54 10.26
CA SER A 753 20.38 -15.73 9.06
C SER A 753 19.99 -14.28 9.37
N ALA A 754 19.64 -13.99 10.63
CA ALA A 754 19.23 -12.66 11.05
C ALA A 754 20.38 -11.65 11.02
N ILE A 755 20.17 -10.52 10.35
CA ILE A 755 21.16 -9.45 10.26
C ILE A 755 20.49 -8.10 10.56
N ILE A 756 20.98 -7.41 11.57
CA ILE A 756 20.69 -5.98 11.79
C ILE A 756 21.97 -5.21 11.56
N LYS A 757 21.99 -4.36 10.53
CA LYS A 757 23.12 -3.47 10.28
C LYS A 757 22.67 -2.03 10.24
N VAL A 758 23.26 -1.21 11.08
CA VAL A 758 22.85 0.17 11.30
C VAL A 758 24.08 1.06 11.17
N SER A 759 24.02 2.04 10.27
CA SER A 759 25.01 3.10 10.19
C SER A 759 24.38 4.47 10.38
N GLY A 760 24.96 5.28 11.27
CA GLY A 760 24.55 6.65 11.53
C GLY A 760 25.70 7.63 11.38
N ASP A 761 25.37 8.92 11.23
CA ASP A 761 26.34 10.01 11.26
C ASP A 761 26.77 10.24 12.69
N GLN A 762 25.85 10.69 13.54
CA GLN A 762 26.18 10.98 14.94
C GLN A 762 25.81 9.81 15.85
N TYR A 763 24.61 9.24 15.68
CA TYR A 763 24.10 8.23 16.59
C TYR A 763 23.53 7.04 15.83
N ALA A 764 23.87 5.83 16.27
CA ALA A 764 23.29 4.60 15.74
C ALA A 764 22.92 3.61 16.86
N TRP A 765 21.76 2.97 16.73
CA TRP A 765 21.26 1.95 17.63
C TRP A 765 20.82 0.71 16.84
N GLY A 766 21.33 -0.47 17.19
CA GLY A 766 20.91 -1.74 16.60
C GLY A 766 19.50 -2.12 17.05
N ILE A 767 19.38 -2.52 18.31
CA ILE A 767 18.10 -2.81 18.98
C ILE A 767 17.92 -1.87 20.18
N SER A 768 16.78 -1.19 20.26
CA SER A 768 16.36 -0.40 21.42
C SER A 768 15.09 -0.98 22.05
N GLY A 769 15.16 -1.39 23.31
CA GLY A 769 14.03 -1.97 24.06
C GLY A 769 13.31 -0.99 24.98
N GLY A 770 13.71 0.29 25.03
CA GLY A 770 13.16 1.24 25.99
C GLY A 770 13.25 0.70 27.42
N ILE A 771 12.11 0.34 28.02
CA ILE A 771 12.05 -0.24 29.37
C ILE A 771 12.59 -1.67 29.49
N GLY A 772 12.69 -2.44 28.40
CA GLY A 772 13.21 -3.81 28.47
C GLY A 772 13.32 -4.54 27.14
N LEU A 773 14.31 -5.42 27.04
CA LEU A 773 14.53 -6.36 25.95
C LEU A 773 14.52 -7.78 26.49
N THR A 774 13.74 -8.67 25.85
CA THR A 774 13.76 -10.11 26.16
C THR A 774 13.97 -10.92 24.89
N ILE A 775 14.98 -11.79 24.88
CA ILE A 775 15.24 -12.79 23.83
C ILE A 775 15.18 -14.15 24.52
N THR A 776 14.12 -14.90 24.22
CA THR A 776 13.70 -16.03 25.06
C THR A 776 14.46 -17.32 24.77
N ASP A 777 14.70 -17.64 23.51
CA ASP A 777 15.29 -18.92 23.10
C ASP A 777 16.77 -18.78 22.74
N GLY A 778 17.13 -17.85 21.84
CA GLY A 778 18.50 -17.71 21.36
C GLY A 778 18.78 -16.44 20.57
N MET A 779 20.03 -15.93 20.65
CA MET A 779 20.56 -14.89 19.76
C MET A 779 21.74 -15.42 18.92
N HIS A 780 21.46 -15.89 17.72
CA HIS A 780 22.43 -16.57 16.85
C HIS A 780 22.94 -15.71 15.68
N GLY A 781 22.19 -14.69 15.26
CA GLY A 781 22.52 -13.81 14.13
C GLY A 781 23.51 -12.68 14.43
N THR A 782 23.54 -11.66 13.57
CA THR A 782 24.49 -10.54 13.66
C THR A 782 23.78 -9.20 13.89
N ILE A 783 24.30 -8.41 14.84
CA ILE A 783 23.99 -7.00 15.03
C ILE A 783 25.30 -6.22 14.82
N ASP A 784 25.39 -5.40 13.78
CA ASP A 784 26.58 -4.59 13.45
C ASP A 784 26.21 -3.12 13.34
N VAL A 785 26.64 -2.32 14.32
CA VAL A 785 26.27 -0.91 14.46
C VAL A 785 27.50 -0.03 14.33
N THR A 786 27.44 0.97 13.45
CA THR A 786 28.53 1.93 13.25
C THR A 786 28.02 3.37 13.26
N ALA A 787 28.69 4.27 13.98
CA ALA A 787 28.38 5.70 13.92
C ALA A 787 29.67 6.53 14.01
N ASN A 788 29.64 7.82 13.64
CA ASN A 788 30.80 8.68 13.87
C ASN A 788 30.98 8.97 15.36
N ASN A 789 29.92 9.30 16.11
CA ASN A 789 30.06 9.69 17.52
C ASN A 789 29.61 8.59 18.48
N ARG A 790 28.36 8.09 18.40
CA ARG A 790 27.87 7.07 19.33
C ARG A 790 27.19 5.88 18.66
N ALA A 791 27.68 4.69 18.93
CA ALA A 791 27.17 3.44 18.35
C ALA A 791 26.77 2.45 19.45
N TYR A 792 25.53 1.96 19.41
CA TYR A 792 25.02 1.04 20.41
C TYR A 792 24.42 -0.21 19.76
N GLY A 793 24.96 -1.39 20.09
CA GLY A 793 24.45 -2.66 19.58
C GLY A 793 23.04 -2.92 20.11
N VAL A 794 22.94 -3.06 21.42
CA VAL A 794 21.69 -3.29 22.16
C VAL A 794 21.55 -2.26 23.28
N MET A 795 20.39 -1.59 23.34
CA MET A 795 20.07 -0.58 24.34
C MET A 795 18.71 -0.83 24.99
N ALA A 796 18.67 -1.19 26.27
CA ALA A 796 17.42 -1.24 27.04
C ALA A 796 17.72 -1.20 28.54
N ARG A 797 16.76 -0.74 29.36
CA ARG A 797 16.91 -0.69 30.81
C ARG A 797 17.07 -2.07 31.47
N THR A 798 16.33 -3.05 30.98
CA THR A 798 16.40 -4.44 31.43
C THR A 798 16.65 -5.33 30.22
N ILE A 799 17.76 -6.08 30.18
CA ILE A 799 18.10 -6.96 29.06
C ILE A 799 18.12 -8.39 29.58
N ASN A 800 17.31 -9.26 29.01
CA ASN A 800 17.37 -10.70 29.23
C ASN A 800 17.62 -11.38 27.89
N ALA A 801 18.83 -11.89 27.66
CA ALA A 801 19.19 -12.55 26.41
C ALA A 801 19.72 -13.96 26.69
N ASN A 802 19.07 -14.96 26.08
CA ASN A 802 19.43 -16.36 26.21
C ASN A 802 20.20 -16.86 24.99
N ASN A 803 21.08 -17.83 25.19
CA ASN A 803 21.86 -18.56 24.18
C ASN A 803 22.42 -17.65 23.09
N ILE A 804 23.24 -16.68 23.47
CA ILE A 804 23.88 -15.79 22.51
C ILE A 804 25.00 -16.59 21.83
N THR A 805 24.86 -16.97 20.58
CA THR A 805 25.95 -17.57 19.78
C THR A 805 26.36 -16.70 18.60
N GLY A 806 25.59 -15.65 18.34
CA GLY A 806 25.83 -14.67 17.29
C GLY A 806 26.86 -13.61 17.65
N THR A 807 26.84 -12.50 16.92
CA THR A 807 27.73 -11.36 17.14
C THR A 807 26.94 -10.09 17.41
N ILE A 808 27.26 -9.41 18.51
CA ILE A 808 26.79 -8.05 18.79
C ILE A 808 28.00 -7.14 18.71
N LYS A 809 28.03 -6.26 17.72
CA LYS A 809 29.12 -5.34 17.46
C LYS A 809 28.63 -3.91 17.41
N ALA A 810 29.36 -3.02 18.08
CA ALA A 810 29.18 -1.59 17.97
C ALA A 810 30.55 -0.91 17.84
N SER A 811 30.70 -0.01 16.87
CA SER A 811 31.94 0.73 16.65
C SER A 811 31.69 2.20 16.37
N SER A 812 32.41 3.07 17.08
CA SER A 812 32.52 4.49 16.77
C SER A 812 33.66 4.73 15.78
N ILE A 813 33.47 5.63 14.80
CA ILE A 813 34.53 6.06 13.87
C ILE A 813 35.36 7.19 14.49
N ASP A 814 34.75 8.06 15.31
CA ASP A 814 35.49 9.02 16.13
C ASP A 814 36.19 8.27 17.26
N GLN A 815 37.50 8.50 17.38
CA GLN A 815 38.35 8.00 18.46
C GLN A 815 37.89 8.47 19.86
N ASN A 816 37.17 9.60 19.94
CA ASN A 816 36.56 10.10 21.17
C ASN A 816 35.08 9.70 21.30
N GLY A 817 34.53 9.08 20.27
CA GLY A 817 33.15 8.64 20.28
C GLY A 817 32.96 7.42 21.17
N GLN A 818 31.72 7.21 21.61
CA GLN A 818 31.37 6.15 22.54
C GLN A 818 30.70 5.00 21.79
N SER A 819 31.21 3.79 21.94
CA SER A 819 30.53 2.60 21.41
C SER A 819 30.37 1.52 22.46
N ALA A 820 29.17 0.98 22.57
CA ALA A 820 28.90 -0.14 23.47
C ALA A 820 28.08 -1.20 22.73
N ALA A 821 28.53 -2.44 22.78
CA ALA A 821 27.77 -3.55 22.23
C ALA A 821 26.47 -3.73 23.03
N ILE A 822 26.52 -3.51 24.35
CA ILE A 822 25.35 -3.51 25.24
C ILE A 822 25.39 -2.27 26.13
N THR A 823 24.29 -1.54 26.19
CA THR A 823 24.14 -0.41 27.11
C THR A 823 22.75 -0.38 27.72
N THR A 824 22.63 0.12 28.94
CA THR A 824 21.33 0.50 29.53
C THR A 824 21.18 2.02 29.61
N GLN A 825 22.25 2.76 29.33
CA GLN A 825 22.26 4.21 29.36
C GLN A 825 21.32 4.78 28.29
N PHE A 826 20.41 5.67 28.68
CA PHE A 826 19.45 6.31 27.78
C PHE A 826 19.91 7.72 27.37
N ILE A 827 19.89 8.02 26.08
CA ILE A 827 20.18 9.34 25.52
C ILE A 827 18.86 10.03 25.19
N ASN A 828 18.66 11.26 25.67
CA ASN A 828 17.48 12.03 25.29
C ASN A 828 17.61 12.55 23.84
N GLY A 829 16.52 13.07 23.28
CA GLY A 829 16.50 13.58 21.90
C GLY A 829 17.50 14.70 21.60
N ASN A 830 18.12 15.32 22.61
CA ASN A 830 19.14 16.37 22.43
C ASN A 830 20.57 15.81 22.37
N GLY A 831 20.75 14.49 22.50
CA GLY A 831 22.09 13.88 22.63
C GLY A 831 22.66 13.96 24.06
N ASP A 832 21.94 14.60 24.97
CA ASP A 832 22.33 14.71 26.37
C ASP A 832 21.87 13.47 27.15
N TRP A 833 22.68 13.09 28.14
CA TRP A 833 22.30 12.06 29.10
C TRP A 833 21.14 12.58 29.95
N GLU A 834 19.98 11.93 29.87
CA GLU A 834 18.88 12.25 30.78
C GLU A 834 19.14 11.57 32.12
N SER A 835 19.57 12.33 33.12
CA SER A 835 19.73 11.87 34.50
C SER A 835 18.42 11.50 35.20
N GLN A 836 17.28 11.55 34.49
CA GLN A 836 15.94 11.29 35.06
C GLN A 836 15.60 9.81 35.19
N PHE A 837 16.40 8.90 34.61
CA PHE A 837 16.26 7.46 34.81
C PHE A 837 17.38 6.97 35.74
N ASP A 838 17.31 7.38 37.00
CA ASP A 838 18.24 7.03 38.09
C ASP A 838 18.00 5.63 38.69
N GLY A 839 17.36 4.74 37.93
CA GLY A 839 16.86 3.50 38.47
C GLY A 839 17.72 2.32 38.07
N ASN A 840 18.04 1.47 39.05
CA ASN A 840 18.76 0.20 38.92
C ASN A 840 18.44 -0.54 37.61
N ASP A 841 19.48 -0.74 36.81
CA ASP A 841 19.48 -1.43 35.53
C ASP A 841 19.85 -2.91 35.71
N PHE A 842 19.39 -3.75 34.78
CA PHE A 842 19.59 -5.20 34.89
C PHE A 842 19.88 -5.84 33.54
N VAL A 843 21.07 -6.42 33.39
CA VAL A 843 21.47 -7.17 32.20
C VAL A 843 21.77 -8.61 32.59
N ASN A 844 21.03 -9.56 32.03
CA ASN A 844 21.22 -11.00 32.20
C ASN A 844 21.51 -11.67 30.86
N LEU A 845 22.72 -12.19 30.73
CA LEU A 845 23.23 -12.88 29.54
C LEU A 845 23.41 -14.36 29.89
N ASN A 846 22.59 -15.24 29.31
CA ASN A 846 22.69 -16.67 29.52
C ASN A 846 23.39 -17.32 28.33
N THR A 847 24.53 -17.98 28.57
CA THR A 847 25.33 -18.84 27.66
C THR A 847 25.74 -18.22 26.30
N GLY A 848 27.07 -18.09 26.07
CA GLY A 848 27.71 -17.54 24.84
C GLY A 848 27.50 -16.01 24.66
N ALA A 849 28.08 -15.26 23.73
CA ALA A 849 29.20 -15.38 22.78
C ALA A 849 29.62 -13.96 22.31
N ASN A 850 30.79 -13.85 21.66
CA ASN A 850 31.35 -12.76 20.82
C ASN A 850 30.67 -11.38 20.87
N ILE A 851 30.65 -10.76 22.05
CA ILE A 851 30.30 -9.34 22.23
C ILE A 851 31.53 -8.52 21.84
N ILE A 852 31.43 -7.76 20.74
CA ILE A 852 32.50 -6.93 20.20
C ILE A 852 32.17 -5.45 20.48
N GLY A 853 32.54 -4.98 21.66
CA GLY A 853 32.34 -3.63 22.16
C GLY A 853 32.06 -3.62 23.66
N ASP A 854 32.06 -2.43 24.26
CA ASP A 854 31.89 -2.26 25.70
C ASP A 854 30.51 -2.71 26.21
N ILE A 855 30.41 -2.98 27.52
CA ILE A 855 29.14 -3.08 28.25
C ILE A 855 29.03 -1.91 29.22
N ARG A 856 27.95 -1.13 29.15
CA ARG A 856 27.76 0.09 29.97
C ARG A 856 26.42 0.08 30.71
N LEU A 857 26.40 0.08 32.05
CA LEU A 857 25.15 0.00 32.84
C LEU A 857 24.74 1.29 33.59
N ALA A 858 25.62 2.28 33.77
CA ALA A 858 25.30 3.52 34.52
C ALA A 858 25.78 4.78 33.79
N GLY A 859 25.13 5.93 33.99
CA GLY A 859 25.60 7.22 33.47
C GLY A 859 26.77 7.80 34.26
N GLU A 860 27.80 8.31 33.57
CA GLU A 860 29.10 8.81 34.10
C GLU A 860 29.02 9.95 35.15
N ASN A 861 27.82 10.42 35.53
CA ASN A 861 27.61 11.62 36.37
C ASN A 861 26.79 11.39 37.65
N LEU A 862 26.50 10.15 38.04
CA LEU A 862 25.68 9.90 39.23
C LEU A 862 26.48 9.99 40.53
N VAL A 863 25.98 10.85 41.42
CA VAL A 863 26.59 11.20 42.70
C VAL A 863 26.46 10.02 43.70
N GLU A 864 27.53 9.24 43.83
CA GLU A 864 27.95 8.41 44.99
C GLU A 864 26.98 7.43 45.71
N ASN A 865 25.70 7.21 45.34
CA ASN A 865 24.83 6.34 46.21
C ASN A 865 23.69 5.52 45.58
N THR A 866 23.55 5.43 44.25
CA THR A 866 22.54 4.53 43.64
C THR A 866 23.15 3.17 43.34
N TYR A 867 23.28 2.34 44.38
CA TYR A 867 23.65 0.93 44.24
C TYR A 867 22.49 0.13 43.62
N GLY A 868 22.69 -0.44 42.44
CA GLY A 868 21.85 -1.53 41.96
C GLY A 868 21.95 -1.93 40.50
N ASP A 869 22.93 -1.44 39.74
CA ASP A 869 23.14 -1.85 38.36
C ASP A 869 23.78 -3.24 38.32
N ILE A 870 23.06 -4.21 37.75
CA ILE A 870 23.42 -5.63 37.83
C ILE A 870 23.76 -6.17 36.45
N LEU A 871 24.98 -6.70 36.31
CA LEU A 871 25.39 -7.57 35.22
C LEU A 871 25.40 -9.02 35.70
N LYS A 872 24.52 -9.85 35.15
CA LYS A 872 24.44 -11.28 35.42
C LYS A 872 24.86 -12.09 34.19
N LEU A 873 25.90 -12.89 34.35
CA LEU A 873 26.46 -13.79 33.36
C LEU A 873 26.14 -15.23 33.79
N THR A 874 25.30 -15.93 33.02
CA THR A 874 24.93 -17.33 33.31
C THR A 874 25.62 -18.29 32.34
N GLY A 875 26.12 -19.44 32.81
CA GLY A 875 26.74 -20.48 31.99
C GLY A 875 28.23 -20.25 31.74
N ALA A 876 28.67 -20.32 30.48
CA ALA A 876 30.06 -20.07 30.07
C ALA A 876 30.13 -19.12 28.87
N GLY A 877 31.23 -18.38 28.76
CA GLY A 877 31.46 -17.40 27.69
C GLY A 877 32.77 -16.64 27.84
N SER A 878 33.06 -15.76 26.89
CA SER A 878 34.18 -14.82 26.97
C SER A 878 33.76 -13.41 26.53
N PHE A 879 34.41 -12.40 27.10
CA PHE A 879 34.21 -10.98 26.84
C PHE A 879 35.57 -10.29 26.76
N ASN A 880 35.82 -9.52 25.70
CA ASN A 880 37.14 -8.98 25.36
C ASN A 880 37.18 -7.44 25.29
N HIS A 881 36.28 -6.76 26.00
CA HIS A 881 36.11 -5.31 25.97
C HIS A 881 35.98 -4.76 27.39
N ASP A 882 35.63 -3.49 27.54
CA ASP A 882 35.53 -2.84 28.84
C ASP A 882 34.13 -2.91 29.45
N LEU A 883 34.08 -2.90 30.78
CA LEU A 883 32.87 -2.75 31.59
C LEU A 883 32.81 -1.34 32.17
N TYR A 884 31.64 -0.69 32.14
CA TYR A 884 31.44 0.63 32.75
C TYR A 884 30.17 0.66 33.60
N GLY A 885 30.28 1.23 34.80
CA GLY A 885 29.14 1.49 35.68
C GLY A 885 28.40 0.23 36.11
N VAL A 886 29.12 -0.86 36.38
CA VAL A 886 28.53 -2.12 36.84
C VAL A 886 28.70 -2.22 38.37
N ASP A 887 27.63 -2.04 39.14
CA ASP A 887 27.74 -2.15 40.60
C ASP A 887 27.88 -3.60 41.05
N SER A 888 27.11 -4.52 40.44
CA SER A 888 27.09 -5.92 40.84
C SER A 888 27.24 -6.87 39.66
N LEU A 889 28.38 -7.55 39.60
CA LEU A 889 28.65 -8.63 38.67
C LEU A 889 28.30 -9.99 39.31
N PHE A 890 27.33 -10.69 38.72
CA PHE A 890 26.98 -12.06 39.09
C PHE A 890 27.42 -13.03 38.01
N VAL A 891 28.30 -13.96 38.35
CA VAL A 891 28.67 -15.09 37.48
C VAL A 891 28.04 -16.34 38.05
N VAL A 892 27.10 -16.94 37.32
CA VAL A 892 26.35 -18.11 37.76
C VAL A 892 26.53 -19.22 36.73
N ALA A 893 26.99 -20.39 37.11
CA ALA A 893 27.05 -21.50 36.15
C ALA A 893 26.21 -22.70 36.60
N ASP A 894 25.83 -23.50 35.61
CA ASP A 894 25.05 -24.72 35.80
C ASP A 894 25.94 -25.87 36.26
N THR A 895 27.20 -25.89 35.83
CA THR A 895 28.21 -26.87 36.22
C THR A 895 29.48 -26.19 36.75
N PRO A 896 30.21 -26.82 37.70
CA PRO A 896 31.43 -26.23 38.26
C PRO A 896 32.54 -25.93 37.24
N ASP A 897 32.55 -26.60 36.09
CA ASP A 897 33.62 -26.45 35.09
C ASP A 897 33.38 -25.30 34.10
N GLN A 898 32.15 -24.75 34.07
CA GLN A 898 31.82 -23.62 33.20
C GLN A 898 32.60 -22.37 33.64
N THR A 899 33.15 -21.65 32.67
CA THR A 899 34.00 -20.48 32.90
C THR A 899 33.48 -19.28 32.12
N TRP A 900 33.43 -18.13 32.79
CA TRP A 900 33.31 -16.82 32.15
C TRP A 900 34.66 -16.12 32.15
N GLN A 901 35.18 -15.82 30.96
CA GLN A 901 36.47 -15.16 30.79
C GLN A 901 36.30 -13.68 30.42
N LEU A 902 36.79 -12.79 31.27
CA LEU A 902 36.82 -11.34 31.07
C LEU A 902 38.25 -10.90 30.72
N ASN A 903 38.51 -10.71 29.43
CA ASN A 903 39.75 -10.16 28.90
C ASN A 903 39.60 -8.65 28.70
N LEU A 904 39.60 -7.90 29.81
CA LEU A 904 39.34 -6.46 29.80
C LEU A 904 40.56 -5.68 29.26
N ALA A 905 40.34 -4.58 28.54
CA ALA A 905 41.44 -3.87 27.87
C ALA A 905 42.35 -3.12 28.87
N SER A 906 43.65 -3.03 28.55
CA SER A 906 44.70 -2.51 29.47
C SER A 906 45.01 -1.02 29.35
N GLU A 907 44.31 -0.30 28.48
CA GLU A 907 44.64 1.11 28.25
C GLU A 907 44.27 1.96 29.47
N ALA A 908 45.22 2.71 30.04
CA ALA A 908 44.90 3.63 31.12
C ALA A 908 44.16 4.87 30.56
N LEU A 909 42.83 4.91 30.68
CA LEU A 909 42.09 6.16 30.57
C LEU A 909 42.25 6.89 31.90
N THR A 910 42.93 8.04 31.87
CA THR A 910 43.43 8.74 33.06
C THR A 910 42.37 9.31 33.99
N ASP A 911 41.10 9.31 33.58
CA ASP A 911 40.03 10.03 34.29
C ASP A 911 38.76 9.20 34.56
N ASP A 912 38.65 7.93 34.13
CA ASP A 912 37.42 7.14 34.32
C ASP A 912 37.59 6.08 35.43
N THR A 913 37.18 6.45 36.65
CA THR A 913 37.27 5.59 37.84
C THR A 913 36.28 4.42 37.82
N GLN A 914 35.32 4.38 36.90
CA GLN A 914 34.30 3.32 36.83
C GLN A 914 34.60 2.25 35.77
N ARG A 915 35.70 2.39 35.03
CA ARG A 915 36.09 1.41 34.03
C ARG A 915 36.64 0.14 34.67
N ASN A 916 36.11 -1.02 34.26
CA ASN A 916 36.52 -2.35 34.69
C ASN A 916 36.53 -2.56 36.21
N HIS A 917 35.77 -1.73 36.92
CA HIS A 917 35.58 -1.75 38.36
C HIS A 917 34.13 -2.12 38.67
N VAL A 918 33.93 -2.99 39.67
CA VAL A 918 32.59 -3.36 40.16
C VAL A 918 32.53 -3.34 41.69
N ASP A 919 31.48 -2.83 42.30
CA ASP A 919 31.39 -2.84 43.76
C ASP A 919 31.35 -4.29 44.28
N ARG A 920 30.58 -5.17 43.62
CA ARG A 920 30.40 -6.55 44.06
C ARG A 920 30.53 -7.54 42.92
N ALA A 921 31.53 -8.40 43.02
CA ALA A 921 31.66 -9.60 42.20
C ALA A 921 31.19 -10.84 42.99
N ILE A 922 30.17 -11.54 42.49
CA ILE A 922 29.62 -12.75 43.11
C ILE A 922 29.69 -13.89 42.10
N VAL A 923 30.45 -14.92 42.41
CA VAL A 923 30.57 -16.13 41.60
C VAL A 923 29.87 -17.28 42.32
N HIS A 924 28.95 -17.95 41.62
CA HIS A 924 28.19 -19.10 42.11
C HIS A 924 28.29 -20.26 41.13
N LYS A 925 28.88 -21.38 41.57
CA LYS A 925 28.97 -22.64 40.79
C LYS A 925 29.60 -22.48 39.40
N GLY A 926 30.90 -22.22 39.30
CA GLY A 926 31.63 -22.05 38.04
C GLY A 926 32.87 -21.18 38.25
N PHE A 927 33.58 -20.82 37.18
CA PHE A 927 34.79 -20.00 37.26
C PHE A 927 34.59 -18.61 36.66
N LEU A 928 35.11 -17.59 37.34
CA LEU A 928 35.38 -16.27 36.76
C LEU A 928 36.87 -16.19 36.43
N HIS A 929 37.21 -16.00 35.16
CA HIS A 929 38.58 -15.78 34.70
C HIS A 929 38.75 -14.30 34.36
N ILE A 930 39.68 -13.64 35.05
CA ILE A 930 39.97 -12.21 34.87
C ILE A 930 41.44 -11.99 34.52
N ASN A 931 41.73 -10.87 33.87
CA ASN A 931 43.08 -10.34 33.74
C ASN A 931 43.33 -9.20 34.75
N GLU A 932 44.53 -8.63 34.72
CA GLU A 932 45.01 -7.59 35.62
C GLU A 932 44.22 -6.26 35.58
N ASN A 933 43.34 -6.09 34.60
CA ASN A 933 42.56 -4.86 34.43
C ASN A 933 41.22 -4.89 35.19
N PHE A 934 40.88 -6.00 35.83
CA PHE A 934 39.67 -6.12 36.62
C PHE A 934 39.90 -5.72 38.08
N SER A 935 39.02 -4.89 38.64
CA SER A 935 39.02 -4.56 40.06
C SER A 935 37.60 -4.65 40.64
N ALA A 936 37.51 -4.83 41.96
CA ALA A 936 36.22 -4.80 42.64
C ALA A 936 36.32 -4.23 44.06
N ASP A 937 35.21 -3.85 44.69
CA ASP A 937 35.24 -3.56 46.14
C ASP A 937 35.18 -4.87 46.94
N TYR A 938 34.25 -5.76 46.56
CA TYR A 938 34.00 -7.01 47.26
C TYR A 938 33.88 -8.22 46.31
N LEU A 939 34.53 -9.33 46.66
CA LEU A 939 34.44 -10.61 45.93
C LEU A 939 33.84 -11.73 46.81
N SER A 940 32.85 -12.47 46.28
CA SER A 940 32.27 -13.64 46.94
C SER A 940 32.29 -14.87 46.03
N LEU A 941 32.90 -15.95 46.51
CA LEU A 941 32.89 -17.25 45.85
C LEU A 941 32.00 -18.23 46.63
N THR A 942 30.97 -18.77 45.99
CA THR A 942 29.99 -19.66 46.65
C THR A 942 29.66 -20.89 45.82
N GLY A 943 29.24 -21.96 46.48
CA GLY A 943 28.74 -23.17 45.80
C GLY A 943 29.80 -23.86 44.93
N ASN A 944 31.05 -23.97 45.40
CA ASN A 944 32.21 -24.46 44.64
C ASN A 944 32.53 -23.60 43.42
N ALA A 945 32.31 -22.29 43.51
CA ALA A 945 32.83 -21.35 42.53
C ALA A 945 34.37 -21.29 42.54
N GLY A 946 34.95 -20.78 41.47
CA GLY A 946 36.38 -20.53 41.37
C GLY A 946 36.73 -19.21 40.70
N LEU A 947 37.99 -18.83 40.85
CA LEU A 947 38.61 -17.64 40.28
C LEU A 947 39.85 -18.08 39.51
N THR A 948 39.96 -17.68 38.24
CA THR A 948 41.16 -17.91 37.43
C THR A 948 41.90 -16.59 37.25
N LEU A 949 43.20 -16.57 37.57
CA LEU A 949 44.08 -15.40 37.42
C LEU A 949 45.17 -15.69 36.38
N ASN A 950 45.40 -14.76 35.45
CA ASN A 950 46.56 -14.81 34.55
C ASN A 950 47.81 -14.34 35.28
N VAL A 951 48.87 -15.15 35.24
CA VAL A 951 50.17 -14.82 35.84
C VAL A 951 51.21 -14.78 34.72
N THR A 952 51.62 -13.57 34.35
CA THR A 952 52.54 -13.32 33.23
C THR A 952 54.00 -13.30 33.66
N GLU A 953 54.28 -12.69 34.80
CA GLU A 953 55.61 -12.65 35.40
C GLU A 953 55.53 -12.55 36.94
N PRO A 954 56.63 -12.78 37.67
CA PRO A 954 56.67 -12.46 39.09
C PRO A 954 56.53 -10.95 39.33
N THR A 955 55.38 -10.53 39.84
CA THR A 955 55.08 -9.11 40.09
C THR A 955 54.95 -8.81 41.59
N THR A 956 55.38 -7.59 41.95
CA THR A 956 55.05 -6.98 43.26
C THR A 956 53.71 -6.26 43.26
N GLU A 957 53.12 -6.05 42.08
CA GLU A 957 51.78 -5.49 41.92
C GLU A 957 50.74 -6.61 41.96
N TYR A 958 49.63 -6.35 42.63
CA TYR A 958 48.56 -7.33 42.80
C TYR A 958 47.75 -7.49 41.52
N ILE A 959 47.56 -8.73 41.07
CA ILE A 959 46.73 -9.04 39.89
C ILE A 959 45.27 -8.63 40.13
N LEU A 960 44.76 -8.81 41.36
CA LEU A 960 43.43 -8.38 41.77
C LEU A 960 43.50 -7.51 43.03
N THR A 961 42.97 -6.29 42.93
CA THR A 961 42.84 -5.35 44.05
C THR A 961 41.37 -5.26 44.47
N LEU A 962 41.11 -5.45 45.76
CA LEU A 962 39.80 -5.34 46.38
C LEU A 962 39.77 -4.17 47.38
N SER A 963 38.84 -3.23 47.20
CA SER A 963 38.81 -2.01 48.03
C SER A 963 38.10 -2.17 49.38
N GLU A 964 37.33 -3.24 49.56
CA GLU A 964 36.74 -3.68 50.82
C GLU A 964 37.32 -5.06 51.20
N GLY A 965 36.52 -6.13 51.15
CA GLY A 965 36.92 -7.48 51.58
C GLY A 965 36.56 -8.59 50.58
N ALA A 966 36.82 -9.84 50.96
CA ALA A 966 36.36 -10.99 50.15
C ALA A 966 35.87 -12.15 51.01
N SER A 967 35.00 -12.98 50.43
CA SER A 967 34.63 -14.30 50.93
C SER A 967 35.10 -15.37 49.94
N LEU A 968 36.26 -15.94 50.22
CA LEU A 968 36.90 -16.95 49.39
C LEU A 968 36.49 -18.33 49.93
N ASN A 969 35.54 -18.99 49.29
CA ASN A 969 35.09 -20.35 49.65
C ASN A 969 34.96 -21.21 48.38
N GLY A 970 36.06 -21.28 47.64
CA GLY A 970 36.11 -21.80 46.28
C GLY A 970 37.52 -22.16 45.81
N THR A 971 37.68 -22.41 44.51
CA THR A 971 38.96 -22.82 43.90
C THR A 971 39.70 -21.62 43.30
N LEU A 972 40.98 -21.47 43.59
CA LEU A 972 41.86 -20.55 42.86
C LEU A 972 42.56 -21.33 41.74
N ARG A 973 42.49 -20.86 40.51
CA ARG A 973 43.23 -21.42 39.37
C ARG A 973 44.24 -20.41 38.87
N LEU A 974 45.49 -20.83 38.70
CA LEU A 974 46.51 -20.01 38.07
C LEU A 974 46.60 -20.37 36.59
N ASN A 975 46.58 -19.36 35.73
CA ASN A 975 46.84 -19.51 34.30
C ASN A 975 48.19 -18.85 34.00
N LEU A 976 49.24 -19.68 33.96
CA LEU A 976 50.61 -19.20 33.73
C LEU A 976 50.82 -18.95 32.24
N ASP A 977 51.43 -17.82 31.90
CA ASP A 977 51.88 -17.55 30.53
C ASP A 977 52.87 -18.62 30.06
N GLU A 978 52.90 -18.92 28.75
CA GLU A 978 53.87 -19.86 28.17
C GLU A 978 55.33 -19.43 28.44
N ASP A 979 55.56 -18.12 28.56
CA ASP A 979 56.86 -17.52 28.86
C ASP A 979 57.07 -17.25 30.36
N PHE A 980 56.16 -17.70 31.24
CA PHE A 980 56.28 -17.50 32.69
C PHE A 980 57.56 -18.17 33.21
N SER A 981 58.45 -17.36 33.77
CA SER A 981 59.67 -17.84 34.42
C SER A 981 59.82 -17.16 35.78
N ALA A 982 60.22 -17.97 36.76
CA ALA A 982 60.43 -17.50 38.12
C ALA A 982 61.58 -18.28 38.76
N ASN A 983 62.25 -17.62 39.70
CA ASN A 983 63.26 -18.23 40.55
C ASN A 983 62.63 -18.62 41.89
N GLU A 984 63.25 -19.57 42.57
CA GLU A 984 62.87 -19.85 43.95
C GLU A 984 62.97 -18.58 44.82
N GLY A 985 61.97 -18.37 45.66
CA GLY A 985 61.88 -17.22 46.54
C GLY A 985 61.20 -16.01 45.92
N ASP A 986 60.96 -16.01 44.60
CA ASP A 986 60.14 -14.99 43.96
C ASP A 986 58.72 -15.00 44.57
N ILE A 987 58.14 -13.81 44.69
CA ILE A 987 56.80 -13.62 45.24
C ILE A 987 55.92 -13.06 44.13
N VAL A 988 54.76 -13.68 43.95
CA VAL A 988 53.70 -13.21 43.07
C VAL A 988 52.56 -12.70 43.95
N SER A 989 52.26 -11.42 43.80
CA SER A 989 51.17 -10.76 44.54
C SER A 989 49.85 -11.05 43.81
N LEU A 990 49.02 -11.94 44.35
CA LEU A 990 47.83 -12.41 43.63
C LEU A 990 46.60 -11.53 43.92
N ILE A 991 46.24 -11.40 45.20
CA ILE A 991 45.04 -10.68 45.63
C ILE A 991 45.39 -9.77 46.81
N TRP A 992 44.89 -8.54 46.80
CA TRP A 992 44.91 -7.64 47.95
C TRP A 992 43.51 -7.15 48.31
N THR A 993 43.28 -6.93 49.60
CA THR A 993 42.05 -6.37 50.18
C THR A 993 42.41 -5.25 51.16
N THR A 994 41.52 -4.27 51.39
CA THR A 994 41.69 -3.32 52.49
C THR A 994 41.22 -3.92 53.82
N ASP A 995 40.11 -4.66 53.78
CA ASP A 995 39.52 -5.36 54.91
C ASP A 995 39.92 -6.84 54.90
N PRO A 996 40.14 -7.46 56.08
CA PRO A 996 40.54 -8.87 56.14
C PRO A 996 39.54 -9.80 55.44
N PHE A 997 40.07 -10.80 54.74
CA PHE A 997 39.26 -11.88 54.16
C PHE A 997 38.35 -12.52 55.22
N THR A 998 37.11 -12.76 54.83
CA THR A 998 36.12 -13.47 55.65
C THR A 998 36.09 -14.95 55.26
N GLY A 999 36.21 -15.85 56.25
CA GLY A 999 36.22 -17.30 56.03
C GLY A 999 37.62 -17.94 56.18
N SER A 1000 37.80 -19.13 55.60
CA SER A 1000 39.02 -19.96 55.73
C SER A 1000 40.00 -19.83 54.56
N GLY A 1001 39.80 -18.89 53.64
CA GLY A 1001 40.52 -18.80 52.37
C GLY A 1001 40.00 -19.80 51.33
N PHE A 1002 40.67 -19.89 50.18
CA PHE A 1002 40.30 -20.83 49.12
C PHE A 1002 40.27 -22.27 49.62
N THR A 1003 39.35 -23.07 49.08
CA THR A 1003 39.22 -24.49 49.40
C THR A 1003 40.23 -25.34 48.66
N SER A 1004 40.62 -24.99 47.43
CA SER A 1004 41.65 -25.68 46.63
C SER A 1004 42.41 -24.68 45.76
N VAL A 1005 43.60 -25.07 45.29
CA VAL A 1005 44.37 -24.32 44.30
C VAL A 1005 44.75 -25.23 43.15
N GLU A 1006 44.46 -24.82 41.93
CA GLU A 1006 44.80 -25.53 40.71
C GLU A 1006 45.96 -24.84 39.97
N ASN A 1007 46.74 -25.64 39.24
CA ASN A 1007 47.87 -25.20 38.41
C ASN A 1007 48.99 -24.50 39.21
N THR A 1008 49.34 -25.04 40.37
CA THR A 1008 50.44 -24.50 41.20
C THR A 1008 51.83 -24.87 40.67
N ILE A 1009 51.96 -25.84 39.78
CA ILE A 1009 53.24 -26.31 39.24
C ILE A 1009 53.72 -25.35 38.14
N ILE A 1010 54.91 -24.77 38.31
CA ILE A 1010 55.54 -23.87 37.33
C ILE A 1010 56.34 -24.70 36.32
N ASN A 1011 57.16 -25.63 36.83
CA ASN A 1011 57.94 -26.55 36.02
C ASN A 1011 58.25 -27.83 36.83
N GLU A 1012 59.12 -28.71 36.34
CA GLU A 1012 59.45 -29.97 37.01
C GLU A 1012 60.07 -29.83 38.41
N SER A 1013 60.62 -28.65 38.74
CA SER A 1013 61.30 -28.38 40.01
C SER A 1013 60.66 -27.27 40.83
N LEU A 1014 59.87 -26.37 40.24
CA LEU A 1014 59.29 -25.20 40.93
C LEU A 1014 57.77 -25.23 40.92
N GLY A 1015 57.18 -24.76 42.02
CA GLY A 1015 55.75 -24.57 42.17
C GLY A 1015 55.43 -23.42 43.11
N PHE A 1016 54.15 -23.11 43.21
CA PHE A 1016 53.62 -22.03 44.02
C PHE A 1016 53.14 -22.52 45.39
N ASN A 1017 53.78 -22.03 46.44
CA ASN A 1017 53.22 -22.05 47.78
C ASN A 1017 52.27 -20.86 47.96
N ILE A 1018 50.98 -21.10 47.70
CA ILE A 1018 49.94 -20.09 47.90
C ILE A 1018 49.54 -20.03 49.37
N HIS A 1019 49.57 -18.84 49.94
CA HIS A 1019 49.13 -18.60 51.31
C HIS A 1019 48.52 -17.20 51.46
N GLN A 1020 47.69 -17.06 52.49
CA GLN A 1020 47.07 -15.81 52.88
C GLN A 1020 47.86 -15.16 54.03
N GLU A 1021 48.32 -13.93 53.83
CA GLU A 1021 49.01 -13.11 54.83
C GLU A 1021 48.21 -11.82 55.09
N GLY A 1022 47.44 -11.82 56.18
CA GLY A 1022 46.59 -10.68 56.54
C GLY A 1022 45.52 -10.41 55.47
N ALA A 1023 45.70 -9.31 54.75
CA ALA A 1023 44.81 -8.83 53.68
C ALA A 1023 45.33 -9.15 52.26
N ALA A 1024 46.42 -9.92 52.16
CA ALA A 1024 46.99 -10.36 50.89
C ALA A 1024 46.90 -11.89 50.70
N VAL A 1025 46.75 -12.33 49.45
CA VAL A 1025 47.03 -13.69 48.99
C VAL A 1025 48.30 -13.63 48.15
N LEU A 1026 49.31 -14.38 48.54
CA LEU A 1026 50.64 -14.38 47.94
C LEU A 1026 50.97 -15.78 47.43
N GLY A 1027 51.58 -15.86 46.24
CA GLY A 1027 52.22 -17.06 45.75
C GLY A 1027 53.72 -16.95 45.88
N LYS A 1028 54.32 -17.72 46.81
CA LYS A 1028 55.78 -17.81 46.89
C LYS A 1028 56.27 -18.96 46.04
N VAL A 1029 57.19 -18.70 45.13
CA VAL A 1029 57.84 -19.74 44.33
C VAL A 1029 58.76 -20.55 45.23
N ALA A 1030 58.54 -21.86 45.26
CA ALA A 1030 59.26 -22.79 46.12
C ALA A 1030 59.65 -24.05 45.33
N LEU A 1031 60.68 -24.74 45.83
CA LEU A 1031 61.13 -26.02 45.30
C LEU A 1031 60.04 -27.07 45.53
N LEU A 1032 59.55 -27.70 44.46
CA LEU A 1032 58.54 -28.76 44.54
C LEU A 1032 59.08 -29.93 45.37
N GLY A 1033 58.39 -30.25 46.46
CA GLY A 1033 58.84 -31.27 47.39
C GLY A 1033 59.42 -30.74 48.71
N ASP A 1034 59.78 -29.46 48.78
CA ASP A 1034 60.27 -28.81 50.00
C ASP A 1034 59.06 -28.34 50.84
N ALA A 1035 58.56 -29.24 51.70
CA ALA A 1035 57.38 -28.98 52.54
C ALA A 1035 57.69 -28.02 53.70
N ASN A 1036 58.95 -27.91 54.12
CA ASN A 1036 59.33 -27.08 55.26
C ASN A 1036 59.87 -25.69 54.86
N LEU A 1037 60.08 -25.46 53.57
CA LEU A 1037 60.58 -24.24 52.93
C LEU A 1037 62.01 -23.84 53.38
N ASP A 1038 62.89 -24.81 53.60
CA ASP A 1038 64.30 -24.59 53.96
C ASP A 1038 65.25 -24.50 52.76
N GLY A 1039 64.72 -24.67 51.54
CA GLY A 1039 65.46 -24.58 50.27
C GLY A 1039 66.10 -25.90 49.83
N LEU A 1040 65.78 -27.03 50.48
CA LEU A 1040 66.29 -28.37 50.18
C LEU A 1040 65.16 -29.41 50.29
N VAL A 1041 64.94 -30.22 49.25
CA VAL A 1041 64.03 -31.38 49.37
C VAL A 1041 64.78 -32.55 50.02
N ASP A 1042 64.49 -32.89 51.28
CA ASP A 1042 65.15 -34.00 51.97
C ASP A 1042 64.21 -34.94 52.78
N ALA A 1043 64.81 -35.74 53.66
CA ALA A 1043 64.08 -36.71 54.47
C ALA A 1043 63.11 -36.05 55.47
N SER A 1044 63.31 -34.78 55.81
CA SER A 1044 62.44 -33.98 56.66
C SER A 1044 61.11 -33.72 55.97
N ASP A 1045 61.12 -33.41 54.67
CA ASP A 1045 59.90 -33.22 53.87
C ASP A 1045 59.13 -34.51 53.65
N LEU A 1046 59.85 -35.61 53.37
CA LEU A 1046 59.25 -36.94 53.29
C LEU A 1046 58.53 -37.33 54.60
N ASN A 1047 59.08 -36.93 55.75
CA ASN A 1047 58.42 -37.16 57.03
C ASN A 1047 57.15 -36.32 57.19
N ILE A 1048 57.13 -35.09 56.67
CA ILE A 1048 55.92 -34.23 56.67
C ILE A 1048 54.82 -34.90 55.82
N ILE A 1049 55.14 -35.28 54.57
CA ILE A 1049 54.20 -36.05 53.73
C ILE A 1049 53.75 -37.33 54.44
N ALA A 1050 54.69 -38.12 54.97
CA ALA A 1050 54.35 -39.42 55.57
C ALA A 1050 53.41 -39.28 56.77
N VAL A 1051 53.53 -38.21 57.56
CA VAL A 1051 52.62 -37.92 58.69
C VAL A 1051 51.25 -37.45 58.20
N ASN A 1052 51.19 -36.80 57.04
CA ASN A 1052 49.96 -36.27 56.45
C ASN A 1052 49.34 -37.15 55.36
N PHE A 1053 49.97 -38.28 55.02
CA PHE A 1053 49.54 -39.15 53.94
C PHE A 1053 48.08 -39.59 54.10
N ASN A 1054 47.32 -39.47 53.02
CA ASN A 1054 45.89 -39.71 52.91
C ASN A 1054 45.04 -38.85 53.87
N LYS A 1055 45.53 -37.64 54.19
CA LYS A 1055 44.79 -36.59 54.92
C LYS A 1055 44.68 -35.36 54.04
N SER A 1056 43.63 -34.58 54.28
CA SER A 1056 43.48 -33.25 53.70
C SER A 1056 44.07 -32.19 54.63
N PRO A 1057 44.68 -31.13 54.08
CA PRO A 1057 45.13 -29.96 54.84
C PRO A 1057 43.97 -29.37 55.66
N GLN A 1058 44.23 -28.89 56.89
CA GLN A 1058 43.16 -28.36 57.76
C GLN A 1058 42.77 -26.91 57.46
N SER A 1059 43.63 -26.19 56.75
CA SER A 1059 43.41 -24.80 56.34
C SER A 1059 44.17 -24.50 55.05
N PHE A 1060 43.73 -23.50 54.30
CA PHE A 1060 44.39 -23.01 53.09
C PHE A 1060 45.91 -22.81 53.25
N ASN A 1061 46.33 -22.08 54.29
CA ASN A 1061 47.75 -21.79 54.58
C ASN A 1061 48.60 -23.02 54.97
N GLN A 1062 48.01 -24.21 55.08
CA GLN A 1062 48.70 -25.45 55.44
C GLN A 1062 48.90 -26.39 54.26
N GLN A 1063 48.32 -26.14 53.08
CA GLN A 1063 48.38 -27.06 51.93
C GLN A 1063 49.82 -27.49 51.62
N TRP A 1064 50.68 -26.55 51.23
CA TRP A 1064 52.09 -26.81 50.93
C TRP A 1064 52.84 -27.43 52.12
N ASN A 1065 52.67 -26.85 53.32
CA ASN A 1065 53.40 -27.26 54.53
C ASN A 1065 52.95 -28.62 55.10
N THR A 1066 51.86 -29.18 54.58
CA THR A 1066 51.43 -30.55 54.89
C THR A 1066 51.87 -31.55 53.83
N GLY A 1067 52.42 -31.06 52.72
CA GLY A 1067 52.98 -31.85 51.63
C GLY A 1067 52.00 -32.17 50.51
N ASP A 1068 50.93 -31.38 50.35
CA ASP A 1068 50.08 -31.36 49.17
C ASP A 1068 50.70 -30.35 48.18
N PHE A 1069 51.49 -30.87 47.24
CA PHE A 1069 52.29 -30.06 46.32
C PHE A 1069 51.58 -29.80 44.99
N ASN A 1070 50.58 -30.62 44.64
CA ASN A 1070 49.78 -30.44 43.42
C ASN A 1070 48.49 -29.64 43.66
N GLY A 1071 48.12 -29.36 44.92
CA GLY A 1071 47.00 -28.51 45.31
C GLY A 1071 45.63 -29.20 45.28
N ASP A 1072 45.58 -30.53 45.17
CA ASP A 1072 44.34 -31.31 45.02
C ASP A 1072 43.60 -31.59 46.34
N ASN A 1073 44.11 -31.08 47.47
CA ASN A 1073 43.62 -31.25 48.84
C ASN A 1073 43.76 -32.65 49.43
N ILE A 1074 44.56 -33.53 48.86
CA ILE A 1074 44.88 -34.80 49.48
C ILE A 1074 46.36 -35.12 49.33
N VAL A 1075 47.05 -35.23 50.46
CA VAL A 1075 48.46 -35.66 50.44
C VAL A 1075 48.51 -37.15 50.08
N ASP A 1076 48.87 -37.51 48.85
CA ASP A 1076 48.80 -38.89 48.37
C ASP A 1076 50.08 -39.37 47.62
N ALA A 1077 49.94 -40.41 46.80
CA ALA A 1077 51.06 -40.98 46.07
C ALA A 1077 51.61 -40.04 44.98
N LEU A 1078 50.80 -39.11 44.47
CA LEU A 1078 51.21 -38.09 43.51
C LEU A 1078 52.17 -37.10 44.19
N ASP A 1079 51.90 -36.67 45.42
CA ASP A 1079 52.81 -35.78 46.15
C ASP A 1079 54.12 -36.46 46.56
N LEU A 1080 54.06 -37.75 46.95
CA LEU A 1080 55.27 -38.54 47.22
C LEU A 1080 56.15 -38.64 45.98
N ASN A 1081 55.54 -38.72 44.79
CA ASN A 1081 56.26 -38.74 43.53
C ASN A 1081 56.91 -37.38 43.24
N VAL A 1082 56.26 -36.26 43.61
CA VAL A 1082 56.86 -34.92 43.53
C VAL A 1082 58.12 -34.84 44.40
N ILE A 1083 58.07 -35.31 45.66
CA ILE A 1083 59.28 -35.41 46.50
C ILE A 1083 60.33 -36.32 45.86
N ALA A 1084 59.94 -37.50 45.38
CA ALA A 1084 60.89 -38.48 44.87
C ALA A 1084 61.67 -37.97 43.65
N ILE A 1085 61.02 -37.20 42.77
CA ILE A 1085 61.63 -36.59 41.58
C ILE A 1085 62.60 -35.45 41.96
N ASN A 1086 62.28 -34.71 43.02
CA ASN A 1086 63.04 -33.55 43.45
C ASN A 1086 63.98 -33.81 44.64
N PHE A 1087 64.04 -35.04 45.16
CA PHE A 1087 64.81 -35.38 46.36
C PHE A 1087 66.31 -35.07 46.18
N GLY A 1088 66.84 -34.30 47.13
CA GLY A 1088 68.23 -33.84 47.15
C GLY A 1088 68.52 -32.60 46.30
N LYS A 1089 67.54 -32.08 45.54
CA LYS A 1089 67.69 -30.78 44.86
C LYS A 1089 67.74 -29.67 45.90
N THR A 1090 68.55 -28.65 45.63
CA THR A 1090 68.60 -27.40 46.41
C THR A 1090 68.25 -26.20 45.54
N ALA A 1091 67.80 -25.11 46.18
CA ALA A 1091 67.61 -23.80 45.56
C ALA A 1091 68.82 -23.35 44.72
N ASP A 1092 70.02 -23.55 45.28
CA ASP A 1092 71.28 -23.12 44.68
C ASP A 1092 71.64 -23.93 43.42
N GLU A 1093 71.32 -25.23 43.37
CA GLU A 1093 71.59 -26.10 42.20
C GLU A 1093 70.76 -25.71 40.97
N LEU A 1094 69.55 -25.16 41.17
CA LEU A 1094 68.70 -24.69 40.07
C LEU A 1094 69.30 -23.45 39.39
N LEU A 1095 70.03 -22.59 40.11
CA LEU A 1095 70.69 -21.40 39.57
C LEU A 1095 71.95 -21.74 38.74
N GLU A 1096 72.62 -22.86 39.01
CA GLU A 1096 73.82 -23.30 38.28
C GLU A 1096 73.51 -23.93 36.89
N LEU A 1097 72.29 -24.42 36.66
CA LEU A 1097 71.85 -24.99 35.37
C LEU A 1097 71.52 -23.93 34.32
N ILE A 1098 71.14 -22.71 34.72
CA ILE A 1098 70.75 -21.59 33.83
C ILE A 1098 71.95 -20.72 33.42
N THR A 1099 73.09 -20.85 34.11
CA THR A 1099 74.30 -20.07 33.85
C THR A 1099 75.34 -20.79 33.00
N ILE A 1100 75.00 -21.91 32.36
CA ILE A 1100 75.82 -22.45 31.26
C ILE A 1100 75.75 -21.41 30.13
N PRO A 1101 76.79 -20.60 29.87
CA PRO A 1101 76.73 -19.63 28.80
C PRO A 1101 76.71 -20.43 27.50
N GLU A 1102 75.59 -20.37 26.78
CA GLU A 1102 75.58 -20.83 25.40
C GLU A 1102 76.67 -20.07 24.61
N PRO A 1103 77.40 -20.77 23.74
CA PRO A 1103 78.80 -20.98 24.02
C PRO A 1103 79.68 -19.92 23.35
N THR A 1104 80.73 -19.55 24.07
CA THR A 1104 81.99 -19.02 23.49
C THR A 1104 82.53 -19.88 22.34
N SER A 1105 81.97 -21.07 22.05
CA SER A 1105 82.26 -21.86 20.87
C SER A 1105 81.74 -21.26 19.56
N LEU A 1106 80.71 -20.39 19.53
CA LEU A 1106 80.36 -19.59 18.33
C LEU A 1106 81.40 -18.48 18.08
N PHE A 1107 81.95 -17.88 19.14
CA PHE A 1107 83.09 -16.96 19.06
C PHE A 1107 84.39 -17.67 18.68
N LEU A 1108 84.62 -18.90 19.16
CA LEU A 1108 85.75 -19.74 18.76
C LEU A 1108 85.64 -20.17 17.29
N LEU A 1109 84.44 -20.57 16.83
CA LEU A 1109 84.19 -20.99 15.45
C LEU A 1109 84.29 -19.82 14.47
N SER A 1110 83.77 -18.64 14.82
CA SER A 1110 83.93 -17.42 14.01
C SER A 1110 85.39 -16.92 14.00
N SER A 1111 86.14 -17.04 15.10
CA SER A 1111 87.58 -16.71 15.11
C SER A 1111 88.44 -17.65 14.25
N LEU A 1112 88.02 -18.92 14.07
CA LEU A 1112 88.66 -19.89 13.17
C LEU A 1112 88.30 -19.66 11.69
N LEU A 1113 87.13 -19.09 11.39
CA LEU A 1113 86.67 -18.81 10.02
C LEU A 1113 87.27 -17.52 9.42
N ILE A 1114 87.68 -16.55 10.23
CA ILE A 1114 88.30 -15.29 9.78
C ILE A 1114 89.64 -15.48 9.02
N PRO A 1115 90.58 -16.37 9.43
CA PRO A 1115 91.77 -16.64 8.62
C PRO A 1115 91.50 -17.51 7.36
N LEU A 1116 90.39 -18.27 7.32
CA LEU A 1116 90.01 -19.08 6.16
C LEU A 1116 89.33 -18.26 5.04
N SER A 1117 88.66 -17.16 5.37
CA SER A 1117 88.06 -16.24 4.39
C SER A 1117 89.07 -15.30 3.71
N ARG A 1118 90.31 -15.18 4.23
CA ARG A 1118 91.38 -14.36 3.64
C ARG A 1118 92.18 -15.04 2.51
N ARG A 1119 91.87 -16.29 2.14
CA ARG A 1119 92.65 -17.05 1.14
C ARG A 1119 91.92 -17.33 -0.17
N ARG A 1120 91.31 -16.32 -0.80
CA ARG A 1120 90.94 -16.34 -2.24
C ARG A 1120 90.98 -14.92 -2.84
N ARG A 1121 92.15 -14.50 -3.31
CA ARG A 1121 92.37 -13.59 -4.47
C ARG A 1121 93.86 -13.50 -4.81
N THR A 1122 94.32 -14.39 -5.69
CA THR A 1122 95.41 -14.17 -6.67
C THR A 1122 95.35 -15.27 -7.73
N ALA A 1123 94.68 -14.95 -8.83
CA ALA A 1123 94.85 -15.37 -10.23
C ALA A 1123 93.53 -15.13 -10.96
#